data_AF-A0A818VZE2-F1
#
_entry.id   AF-A0A818VZE2-F1
#
_cell.length_a   1.000
_cell.length_b   1.000
_cell.length_c   1.000
_cell.angle_alpha   90.00
_cell.angle_beta   90.00
_cell.angle_gamma   90.00
#
_symmetry.space_group_name_H-M   'P 1'
#
loop_
_entity.id
_entity.type
_entity.pdbx_description
1 polymer ?
#
loop_
_entity_poly.entity_id
_entity_poly.type
_entity_poly.pdbx_seq_one_letter_code
_entity_poly.pdbx_strand_id
1 'polypeptide(L)'
;MSSQIMTQSQDAYLSTMTDEEIELLKKLEDENRRIEYDLKSAASAILKPLVNKRSPELHHKQGRKDSISSDLSNLTIDSDGNLDNEWVIWNKLVNNWPVYMKKKSIWIKDLIRSGVPIHFRPLLWQCLSKIDTTNVKQKYAELMKMSSPCEKVIQRDITRTYPEHQFFKEKNGLGQESLFNVIKAYSLYDREVGYCQGIGFIVGLLLMHMPEEEAFAVLVSIMQDYSMREMYKPDMYYLGLCMYQLECLIQEILPDLYRHFQLENFHTSMYASSWFLTLFTTHFSLNMVCRTMDLFLSEGMEMIFRISIALLEIHQDELMLLSMEDMLKLNIYVLYLLLNCIGIYGFIPHPLIAYGALSSTSITHAEITQIAIMQSLTRFFYDTRITLNNSNISSVNEEEYLTAEHTIDDLYNLAYPEYNELQVAFNSLPLKFVVDDIITQNVLTDFNDKTKKLAAAHFDDEAFINASKRILQFRQIIINNMQYVHQDLSYERELLGQLIHTLQDFYSHSNWIEMGKTNINEFIGVNETIGLIAQPNQTTCTNNGCTKIETPCNLWQEITVGVCPLVYYDCKNNILPEINDQQLLTSGYAANDMNENNEIIEKPTNVEKCSHGSVLDDSSHIPAIGGINKDSYSLVYSPHADLHKKAADLAIKATERFLNDLRQDLGDKNFDRLFVINPTETQCQIEWDSMSKGKRFRFFSSDLTAYIKDDGRWLIKLKRFFRRLFRLIKSIWIRMFTSKENINQPTYDLSDKGVNVKDVNNFRAAPYVIGKEELRRKKRMIYLARKRRYL
;
A
#
# COMPACT_ATOMS: atom_id res chain seq x y z
N MET A 1 44.89 26.98 18.31
CA MET A 1 43.87 27.86 18.92
C MET A 1 42.57 27.11 19.23
N SER A 2 42.09 26.20 18.37
CA SER A 2 40.81 25.50 18.60
C SER A 2 40.77 24.49 19.77
N SER A 3 41.91 23.93 20.21
CA SER A 3 41.92 23.01 21.38
C SER A 3 41.99 23.73 22.74
N GLN A 4 42.48 24.98 22.77
CA GLN A 4 42.50 25.80 23.99
C GLN A 4 41.15 26.48 24.27
N ILE A 5 40.32 26.64 23.23
CA ILE A 5 38.98 27.22 23.35
C ILE A 5 37.97 26.19 23.90
N MET A 6 38.14 24.89 23.60
CA MET A 6 37.30 23.83 24.16
C MET A 6 37.54 23.59 25.66
N THR A 7 38.79 23.65 26.13
CA THR A 7 39.09 23.45 27.56
C THR A 7 38.62 24.63 28.42
N GLN A 8 38.69 25.87 27.90
CA GLN A 8 38.19 27.05 28.61
C GLN A 8 36.65 27.10 28.72
N SER A 9 35.90 26.51 27.78
CA SER A 9 34.43 26.47 27.89
C SER A 9 33.93 25.35 28.79
N GLN A 10 34.69 24.27 28.97
CA GLN A 10 34.38 23.21 29.93
C GLN A 10 34.58 23.65 31.38
N ASP A 11 35.67 24.37 31.66
CA ASP A 11 35.96 24.90 33.01
C ASP A 11 34.98 25.99 33.44
N ALA A 12 34.48 26.80 32.49
CA ALA A 12 33.45 27.81 32.77
C ALA A 12 32.09 27.17 33.12
N TYR A 13 31.74 26.04 32.50
CA TYR A 13 30.47 25.33 32.73
C TYR A 13 30.46 24.58 34.06
N LEU A 14 31.60 24.06 34.52
CA LEU A 14 31.73 23.44 35.85
C LEU A 14 31.58 24.45 37.00
N SER A 15 31.90 25.74 36.76
CA SER A 15 31.87 26.78 37.80
C SER A 15 30.45 27.28 38.16
N THR A 16 29.45 26.91 37.37
CA THR A 16 28.04 27.31 37.54
C THR A 16 27.12 26.18 38.04
N MET A 17 27.65 24.97 38.21
CA MET A 17 26.89 23.81 38.66
C MET A 17 26.81 23.75 40.18
N THR A 18 25.65 23.35 40.70
CA THR A 18 25.45 23.11 42.13
C THR A 18 26.22 21.86 42.57
N ASP A 19 26.56 21.77 43.87
CA ASP A 19 27.31 20.62 44.42
C ASP A 19 26.59 19.27 44.16
N GLU A 20 25.26 19.28 44.11
CA GLU A 20 24.43 18.11 43.78
C GLU A 20 24.58 17.68 42.31
N GLU A 21 24.65 18.64 41.38
CA GLU A 21 24.84 18.37 39.95
C GLU A 21 26.26 17.88 39.64
N ILE A 22 27.27 18.40 40.35
CA ILE A 22 28.66 17.91 40.25
C ILE A 22 28.77 16.48 40.78
N GLU A 23 28.05 16.15 41.85
CA GLU A 23 28.03 14.78 42.38
C GLU A 23 27.28 13.82 41.46
N LEU A 24 26.18 14.26 40.84
CA LEU A 24 25.47 13.47 39.83
C LEU A 24 26.34 13.22 38.59
N LEU A 25 27.08 14.23 38.13
CA LEU A 25 28.00 14.10 37.00
C LEU A 25 29.12 13.09 37.30
N LYS A 26 29.69 13.12 38.51
CA LYS A 26 30.68 12.11 38.95
C LYS A 26 30.10 10.70 38.99
N LYS A 27 28.86 10.54 39.47
CA LYS A 27 28.17 9.24 39.48
C LYS A 27 27.95 8.73 38.05
N LEU A 28 27.51 9.59 37.13
CA LEU A 28 27.30 9.25 35.73
C LEU A 28 28.61 8.89 35.01
N GLU A 29 29.71 9.61 35.28
CA GLU A 29 31.02 9.26 34.73
C GLU A 29 31.57 7.93 35.29
N ASP A 30 31.33 7.64 36.57
CA ASP A 30 31.71 6.36 37.17
C ASP A 30 30.85 5.21 36.64
N GLU A 31 29.56 5.42 36.38
CA GLU A 31 28.67 4.46 35.72
C GLU A 31 29.16 4.18 34.28
N ASN A 32 29.50 5.22 33.53
CA ASN A 32 30.03 5.10 32.17
C ASN A 32 31.39 4.37 32.14
N ARG A 33 32.27 4.62 33.12
CA ARG A 33 33.53 3.87 33.27
C ARG A 33 33.29 2.39 33.59
N ARG A 34 32.25 2.05 34.36
CA ARG A 34 31.85 0.66 34.63
C ARG A 34 31.32 -0.03 33.37
N ILE A 35 30.48 0.66 32.60
CA ILE A 35 29.96 0.15 31.32
C ILE A 35 31.11 -0.11 30.34
N GLU A 36 32.09 0.80 30.22
CA GLU A 36 33.27 0.56 29.38
C GLU A 36 34.14 -0.61 29.87
N TYR A 37 34.28 -0.77 31.19
CA TYR A 37 35.02 -1.89 31.77
C TYR A 37 34.32 -3.23 31.52
N ASP A 38 32.99 -3.27 31.64
CA ASP A 38 32.18 -4.46 31.35
C ASP A 38 32.20 -4.82 29.86
N LEU A 39 32.17 -3.83 28.96
CA LEU A 39 32.34 -4.01 27.52
C LEU A 39 33.74 -4.55 27.16
N LYS A 40 34.81 -4.06 27.81
CA LYS A 40 36.18 -4.56 27.62
C LYS A 40 36.37 -5.97 28.22
N SER A 41 35.72 -6.26 29.34
CA SER A 41 35.73 -7.58 29.98
C SER A 41 35.00 -8.62 29.11
N ALA A 42 33.84 -8.26 28.55
CA ALA A 42 33.10 -9.07 27.60
C ALA A 42 33.90 -9.32 26.31
N ALA A 43 34.60 -8.31 25.78
CA ALA A 43 35.47 -8.46 24.61
C ALA A 43 36.67 -9.39 24.88
N SER A 44 37.26 -9.34 26.09
CA SER A 44 38.38 -10.22 26.49
C SER A 44 37.95 -11.69 26.66
N ALA A 45 36.72 -11.93 27.13
CA ALA A 45 36.15 -13.27 27.26
C ALA A 45 35.86 -13.94 25.90
N ILE A 46 35.52 -13.14 24.88
CA ILE A 46 35.21 -13.60 23.52
C ILE A 46 36.50 -13.93 22.72
N LEU A 47 37.63 -13.26 22.99
CA LEU A 47 38.88 -13.42 22.22
C LEU A 47 39.82 -14.55 22.68
N LYS A 48 39.68 -15.06 23.92
CA LYS A 48 40.59 -16.10 24.47
C LYS A 48 40.48 -17.52 23.87
N PRO A 49 39.36 -18.01 23.33
CA PRO A 49 39.31 -19.38 22.79
C PRO A 49 40.00 -19.56 21.42
N LEU A 50 40.30 -18.49 20.69
CA LEU A 50 40.71 -18.56 19.27
C LEU A 50 42.22 -18.71 19.02
N VAL A 51 43.08 -18.68 20.05
CA VAL A 51 44.55 -18.70 19.87
C VAL A 51 45.18 -20.10 20.05
N ASN A 52 44.49 -21.08 20.64
CA ASN A 52 45.09 -22.39 20.90
C ASN A 52 44.34 -23.54 20.22
N LYS A 53 44.74 -23.88 18.99
CA LYS A 53 44.99 -25.28 18.54
C LYS A 53 45.48 -25.34 17.07
N ARG A 54 46.79 -25.57 16.91
CA ARG A 54 47.38 -26.21 15.71
C ARG A 54 47.33 -27.75 15.88
N SER A 55 47.09 -28.44 14.78
CA SER A 55 46.93 -29.90 14.54
C SER A 55 48.17 -30.77 14.91
N PRO A 56 48.18 -32.10 14.64
CA PRO A 56 47.24 -33.19 14.97
C PRO A 56 47.95 -34.43 15.58
N GLU A 57 47.23 -35.37 16.24
CA GLU A 57 47.62 -36.79 16.23
C GLU A 57 46.48 -37.73 16.63
N LEU A 58 46.44 -38.89 15.97
CA LEU A 58 45.43 -39.94 16.06
C LEU A 58 45.55 -40.74 17.36
N HIS A 59 44.44 -41.06 18.02
CA HIS A 59 44.17 -42.42 18.50
C HIS A 59 42.68 -42.62 18.88
N HIS A 60 42.32 -43.89 18.94
CA HIS A 60 41.03 -44.51 18.67
C HIS A 60 40.10 -44.58 19.91
N LYS A 61 38.78 -44.55 19.60
CA LYS A 61 37.66 -45.24 20.26
C LYS A 61 36.84 -44.54 21.37
N GLN A 62 35.56 -44.36 20.98
CA GLN A 62 34.33 -44.56 21.73
C GLN A 62 33.86 -43.50 22.74
N GLY A 63 32.70 -42.92 22.42
CA GLY A 63 31.68 -42.53 23.41
C GLY A 63 31.45 -41.03 23.63
N ARG A 64 30.85 -40.34 22.65
CA ARG A 64 29.91 -39.20 22.86
C ARG A 64 29.37 -38.72 21.50
N LYS A 65 28.35 -39.43 21.00
CA LYS A 65 27.26 -38.73 20.30
C LYS A 65 26.41 -38.10 21.40
N ASP A 66 25.83 -36.93 21.14
CA ASP A 66 24.95 -36.14 22.02
C ASP A 66 25.62 -34.89 22.62
N SER A 67 25.84 -33.88 21.77
CA SER A 67 25.88 -32.45 22.20
C SER A 67 25.87 -31.42 21.06
N ILE A 68 25.78 -31.81 19.77
CA ILE A 68 25.73 -30.86 18.63
C ILE A 68 24.34 -30.84 17.95
N SER A 69 23.44 -31.76 18.33
CA SER A 69 22.08 -31.83 17.78
C SER A 69 21.08 -30.86 18.44
N SER A 70 21.35 -30.39 19.66
CA SER A 70 20.39 -29.61 20.45
C SER A 70 20.28 -28.14 20.02
N ASP A 71 21.31 -27.57 19.40
CA ASP A 71 21.31 -26.15 19.01
C ASP A 71 20.76 -25.91 17.59
N LEU A 72 20.49 -26.98 16.83
CA LEU A 72 19.96 -26.88 15.46
C LEU A 72 18.43 -27.12 15.40
N SER A 73 17.83 -27.64 16.48
CA SER A 73 16.39 -27.92 16.58
C SER A 73 15.53 -26.77 17.12
N ASN A 74 16.14 -25.71 17.67
CA ASN A 74 15.40 -24.58 18.28
C ASN A 74 14.92 -23.52 17.28
N LEU A 75 14.55 -23.95 16.07
CA LEU A 75 13.71 -23.16 15.16
C LEU A 75 12.41 -23.93 14.94
N THR A 76 11.74 -24.28 16.04
CA THR A 76 10.31 -24.57 16.04
C THR A 76 9.59 -23.23 16.04
N ILE A 77 8.62 -23.08 15.14
CA ILE A 77 7.60 -22.05 15.22
C ILE A 77 6.81 -22.38 16.50
N ASP A 78 6.89 -21.52 17.52
CA ASP A 78 6.08 -21.67 18.72
C ASP A 78 4.60 -21.54 18.34
N SER A 79 3.78 -22.43 18.88
CA SER A 79 2.35 -22.60 18.58
C SER A 79 1.44 -21.48 19.12
N ASP A 80 2.01 -20.32 19.49
CA ASP A 80 1.30 -19.20 20.15
C ASP A 80 1.47 -17.83 19.46
N GLY A 81 2.05 -17.76 18.25
CA GLY A 81 1.97 -16.54 17.43
C GLY A 81 2.58 -15.26 18.04
N ASN A 82 3.55 -15.38 18.94
CA ASN A 82 4.23 -14.24 19.56
C ASN A 82 5.43 -13.72 18.73
N LEU A 83 5.56 -12.40 18.63
CA LEU A 83 6.38 -11.70 17.64
C LEU A 83 7.75 -11.21 18.14
N ASP A 84 8.53 -12.07 18.78
CA ASP A 84 9.81 -11.67 19.40
C ASP A 84 11.09 -12.11 18.67
N ASN A 85 11.06 -12.51 17.41
CA ASN A 85 12.25 -13.15 16.80
C ASN A 85 12.74 -12.65 15.43
N GLU A 86 12.22 -11.59 14.81
CA GLU A 86 12.73 -11.16 13.49
C GLU A 86 14.17 -10.64 13.55
N TRP A 87 14.46 -9.71 14.47
CA TRP A 87 15.83 -9.18 14.66
C TRP A 87 16.81 -10.29 15.03
N VAL A 88 16.41 -11.22 15.89
CA VAL A 88 17.23 -12.36 16.33
C VAL A 88 17.55 -13.29 15.17
N ILE A 89 16.57 -13.54 14.28
CA ILE A 89 16.76 -14.35 13.07
C ILE A 89 17.79 -13.69 12.14
N TRP A 90 17.61 -12.40 11.81
CA TRP A 90 18.52 -11.67 10.92
C TRP A 90 19.93 -11.54 11.51
N ASN A 91 20.04 -11.25 12.81
CA ASN A 91 21.32 -11.17 13.49
C ASN A 91 22.05 -12.53 13.52
N LYS A 92 21.34 -13.64 13.80
CA LYS A 92 21.92 -14.99 13.74
C LYS A 92 22.34 -15.36 12.32
N LEU A 93 21.55 -14.98 11.32
CA LEU A 93 21.80 -15.25 9.90
C LEU A 93 23.08 -14.56 9.42
N VAL A 94 23.18 -13.23 9.61
CA VAL A 94 24.33 -12.44 9.15
C VAL A 94 25.63 -12.88 9.83
N ASN A 95 25.60 -13.11 11.15
CA ASN A 95 26.79 -13.53 11.90
C ASN A 95 27.27 -14.95 11.56
N ASN A 96 26.40 -15.81 11.01
CA ASN A 96 26.72 -17.19 10.66
C ASN A 96 26.51 -17.48 9.17
N TRP A 97 26.62 -16.46 8.32
CA TRP A 97 26.23 -16.50 6.91
C TRP A 97 26.78 -17.71 6.13
N PRO A 98 28.07 -18.07 6.20
CA PRO A 98 28.60 -19.21 5.43
C PRO A 98 27.92 -20.55 5.78
N VAL A 99 27.52 -20.73 7.03
CA VAL A 99 26.87 -21.96 7.52
C VAL A 99 25.42 -22.02 7.04
N TYR A 100 24.69 -20.91 7.17
CA TYR A 100 23.29 -20.83 6.77
C TYR A 100 23.14 -20.91 5.25
N MET A 101 23.98 -20.23 4.48
CA MET A 101 23.90 -20.24 3.02
C MET A 101 24.08 -21.65 2.45
N LYS A 102 24.98 -22.45 3.04
CA LYS A 102 25.19 -23.85 2.62
C LYS A 102 24.04 -24.79 3.01
N LYS A 103 23.37 -24.56 4.13
CA LYS A 103 22.36 -25.49 4.70
C LYS A 103 20.91 -25.09 4.44
N LYS A 104 20.62 -23.80 4.23
CA LYS A 104 19.28 -23.21 4.24
C LYS A 104 19.07 -22.17 3.13
N SER A 105 19.72 -22.33 1.97
CA SER A 105 19.64 -21.36 0.86
C SER A 105 18.21 -21.00 0.42
N ILE A 106 17.30 -21.97 0.35
CA ILE A 106 15.88 -21.73 -0.02
C ILE A 106 15.19 -20.86 1.03
N TRP A 107 15.33 -21.21 2.32
CA TRP A 107 14.75 -20.45 3.42
C TRP A 107 15.29 -19.00 3.48
N ILE A 108 16.57 -18.79 3.17
CA ILE A 108 17.14 -17.43 3.08
C ILE A 108 16.48 -16.65 1.95
N LYS A 109 16.28 -17.25 0.77
CA LYS A 109 15.58 -16.59 -0.34
C LYS A 109 14.16 -16.19 0.05
N ASP A 110 13.42 -17.08 0.72
CA ASP A 110 12.06 -16.80 1.18
C ASP A 110 12.02 -15.71 2.26
N LEU A 111 13.01 -15.69 3.16
CA LEU A 111 13.17 -14.64 4.16
C LEU A 111 13.46 -13.28 3.50
N ILE A 112 14.37 -13.23 2.50
CA ILE A 112 14.66 -12.02 1.73
C ILE A 112 13.44 -11.53 0.95
N ARG A 113 12.65 -12.45 0.37
CA ARG A 113 11.37 -12.13 -0.31
C ARG A 113 10.33 -11.54 0.64
N SER A 114 10.30 -12.02 1.89
CA SER A 114 9.39 -11.52 2.92
C SER A 114 9.71 -10.09 3.38
N GLY A 115 10.98 -9.67 3.31
CA GLY A 115 11.38 -8.31 3.67
C GLY A 115 12.73 -8.29 4.38
N VAL A 116 13.64 -7.41 3.95
CA VAL A 116 14.90 -7.16 4.68
C VAL A 116 14.76 -5.87 5.49
N PRO A 117 14.90 -5.92 6.83
CA PRO A 117 14.90 -4.72 7.65
C PRO A 117 16.09 -3.81 7.31
N ILE A 118 15.87 -2.50 7.34
CA ILE A 118 16.83 -1.51 6.83
C ILE A 118 18.22 -1.61 7.46
N HIS A 119 18.29 -1.86 8.77
CA HIS A 119 19.54 -1.99 9.52
C HIS A 119 20.39 -3.20 9.10
N PHE A 120 19.78 -4.25 8.55
CA PHE A 120 20.50 -5.44 8.11
C PHE A 120 20.95 -5.39 6.65
N ARG A 121 20.41 -4.47 5.82
CA ARG A 121 20.79 -4.35 4.40
C ARG A 121 22.29 -4.16 4.17
N PRO A 122 23.01 -3.27 4.90
CA PRO A 122 24.43 -3.05 4.66
C PRO A 122 25.25 -4.33 4.87
N LEU A 123 24.88 -5.14 5.86
CA LEU A 123 25.55 -6.39 6.17
C LEU A 123 25.13 -7.51 5.23
N LEU A 124 23.84 -7.60 4.90
CA LEU A 124 23.30 -8.62 4.02
C LEU A 124 23.82 -8.46 2.59
N TRP A 125 23.88 -7.25 2.05
CA TRP A 125 24.39 -7.00 0.69
C TRP A 125 25.87 -7.36 0.56
N GLN A 126 26.66 -7.14 1.62
CA GLN A 126 28.03 -7.64 1.71
C GLN A 126 28.07 -9.17 1.81
N CYS A 127 27.19 -9.79 2.58
CA CYS A 127 27.10 -11.25 2.69
C CYS A 127 26.71 -11.92 1.37
N LEU A 128 25.82 -11.29 0.60
CA LEU A 128 25.39 -11.77 -0.73
C LEU A 128 26.49 -11.59 -1.78
N SER A 129 27.49 -10.74 -1.54
CA SER A 129 28.65 -10.60 -2.43
C SER A 129 29.41 -11.92 -2.51
N LYS A 130 29.70 -12.39 -3.73
CA LYS A 130 30.32 -13.71 -3.96
C LYS A 130 31.85 -13.67 -3.99
N ILE A 131 32.44 -12.47 -3.90
CA ILE A 131 33.89 -12.24 -3.84
C ILE A 131 34.37 -11.97 -2.42
N ASP A 132 35.65 -12.24 -2.17
CA ASP A 132 36.34 -11.76 -0.97
C ASP A 132 36.50 -10.24 -1.05
N THR A 133 35.59 -9.54 -0.38
CA THR A 133 35.55 -8.08 -0.33
C THR A 133 36.80 -7.49 0.33
N THR A 134 37.53 -8.25 1.15
CA THR A 134 38.73 -7.79 1.88
C THR A 134 39.86 -7.37 0.93
N ASN A 135 40.14 -8.18 -0.09
CA ASN A 135 41.20 -7.90 -1.07
C ASN A 135 40.81 -6.73 -1.99
N VAL A 136 39.52 -6.60 -2.32
CA VAL A 136 39.02 -5.51 -3.15
C VAL A 136 39.08 -4.18 -2.39
N LYS A 137 38.70 -4.15 -1.12
CA LYS A 137 38.83 -2.96 -0.25
C LYS A 137 40.28 -2.47 -0.17
N GLN A 138 41.26 -3.37 -0.04
CA GLN A 138 42.68 -3.01 0.01
C GLN A 138 43.18 -2.30 -1.25
N LYS A 139 42.64 -2.64 -2.43
CA LYS A 139 43.00 -1.99 -3.70
C LYS A 139 42.39 -0.60 -3.84
N TYR A 140 41.35 -0.27 -3.10
CA TYR A 140 40.66 1.02 -3.20
C TYR A 140 41.61 2.20 -2.99
N ALA A 141 42.41 2.15 -1.91
CA ALA A 141 43.37 3.19 -1.58
C ALA A 141 44.49 3.38 -2.63
N GLU A 142 44.83 2.33 -3.38
CA GLU A 142 45.79 2.40 -4.48
C GLU A 142 45.17 3.07 -5.71
N LEU A 143 43.93 2.69 -6.06
CA LEU A 143 43.20 3.22 -7.21
C LEU A 143 42.90 4.72 -7.05
N MET A 144 42.61 5.17 -5.82
CA MET A 144 42.34 6.58 -5.54
C MET A 144 43.54 7.50 -5.80
N LYS A 145 44.77 6.97 -5.77
CA LYS A 145 46.00 7.71 -6.10
C LYS A 145 46.22 7.90 -7.60
N MET A 146 45.47 7.18 -8.43
CA MET A 146 45.60 7.22 -9.89
C MET A 146 44.60 8.22 -10.49
N SER A 147 44.87 8.71 -11.70
CA SER A 147 43.93 9.54 -12.46
C SER A 147 43.17 8.68 -13.47
N SER A 148 41.84 8.88 -13.56
CA SER A 148 40.97 8.17 -14.50
C SER A 148 40.69 9.02 -15.76
N PRO A 149 40.69 8.42 -16.96
CA PRO A 149 40.27 9.12 -18.18
C PRO A 149 38.77 9.50 -18.16
N CYS A 150 37.97 8.87 -17.28
CA CYS A 150 36.53 9.06 -17.20
C CYS A 150 36.11 10.21 -16.26
N GLU A 151 37.04 10.84 -15.51
CA GLU A 151 36.72 11.81 -14.46
C GLU A 151 35.78 12.94 -14.92
N LYS A 152 35.99 13.50 -16.12
CA LYS A 152 35.14 14.55 -16.68
C LYS A 152 33.70 14.11 -16.93
N VAL A 153 33.51 12.87 -17.40
CA VAL A 153 32.18 12.31 -17.69
C VAL A 153 31.47 11.95 -16.40
N ILE A 154 32.21 11.37 -15.44
CA ILE A 154 31.72 11.04 -14.10
C ILE A 154 31.23 12.31 -13.39
N GLN A 155 32.01 13.39 -13.39
CA GLN A 155 31.65 14.65 -12.73
C GLN A 155 30.34 15.23 -13.24
N ARG A 156 30.07 15.10 -14.55
CA ARG A 156 28.82 15.57 -15.16
C ARG A 156 27.61 14.78 -14.65
N ASP A 157 27.76 13.47 -14.49
CA ASP A 157 26.65 12.57 -14.15
C ASP A 157 26.33 12.52 -12.64
N ILE A 158 27.29 12.86 -11.78
CA ILE A 158 27.06 12.96 -10.33
C ILE A 158 25.98 13.99 -10.00
N THR A 159 26.02 15.15 -10.66
CA THR A 159 25.07 16.26 -10.38
C THR A 159 23.60 15.91 -10.67
N ARG A 160 23.34 14.84 -11.43
CA ARG A 160 22.00 14.36 -11.77
C ARG A 160 21.66 13.03 -11.09
N THR A 161 22.51 12.53 -10.20
CA THR A 161 22.30 11.27 -9.48
C THR A 161 21.73 11.57 -8.09
N TYR A 162 20.45 11.24 -7.87
CA TYR A 162 19.69 11.57 -6.66
C TYR A 162 19.81 13.05 -6.20
N PRO A 163 19.57 14.05 -7.08
CA PRO A 163 19.82 15.47 -6.78
C PRO A 163 19.03 16.00 -5.58
N GLU A 164 17.84 15.45 -5.32
CA GLU A 164 16.96 15.85 -4.22
C GLU A 164 17.29 15.15 -2.88
N HIS A 165 18.16 14.12 -2.89
CA HIS A 165 18.46 13.35 -1.69
C HIS A 165 19.44 14.12 -0.78
N GLN A 166 19.14 14.20 0.52
CA GLN A 166 19.91 15.02 1.48
C GLN A 166 21.42 14.79 1.45
N PHE A 167 21.85 13.53 1.25
CA PHE A 167 23.28 13.17 1.18
C PHE A 167 23.98 13.64 -0.11
N PHE A 168 23.24 13.77 -1.22
CA PHE A 168 23.80 14.11 -2.55
C PHE A 168 23.45 15.52 -3.03
N LYS A 169 22.55 16.24 -2.33
CA LYS A 169 22.07 17.57 -2.75
C LYS A 169 23.15 18.65 -2.76
N GLU A 170 24.11 18.57 -1.84
CA GLU A 170 25.15 19.59 -1.72
C GLU A 170 26.18 19.44 -2.83
N LYS A 171 26.32 20.49 -3.65
CA LYS A 171 27.28 20.52 -4.73
C LYS A 171 28.70 20.45 -4.17
N ASN A 172 29.46 19.44 -4.61
CA ASN A 172 30.79 19.12 -4.06
C ASN A 172 30.76 18.80 -2.54
N GLY A 173 29.61 18.41 -1.99
CA GLY A 173 29.51 17.89 -0.63
C GLY A 173 30.03 16.46 -0.54
N LEU A 174 30.14 15.95 0.69
CA LEU A 174 30.73 14.64 0.99
C LEU A 174 30.09 13.49 0.18
N GLY A 175 28.76 13.47 0.03
CA GLY A 175 28.10 12.40 -0.73
C GLY A 175 28.42 12.42 -2.23
N GLN A 176 28.51 13.60 -2.85
CA GLN A 176 28.93 13.73 -4.25
C GLN A 176 30.41 13.33 -4.44
N GLU A 177 31.26 13.68 -3.47
CA GLU A 177 32.67 13.28 -3.45
C GLU A 177 32.82 11.76 -3.32
N SER A 178 32.13 11.13 -2.38
CA SER A 178 32.14 9.67 -2.23
C SER A 178 31.60 8.95 -3.47
N LEU A 179 30.54 9.49 -4.09
CA LEU A 179 30.02 8.97 -5.35
C LEU A 179 31.05 9.06 -6.47
N PHE A 180 31.76 10.19 -6.58
CA PHE A 180 32.86 10.36 -7.53
C PHE A 180 33.96 9.34 -7.30
N ASN A 181 34.41 9.19 -6.06
CA ASN A 181 35.53 8.35 -5.69
C ASN A 181 35.26 6.87 -6.01
N VAL A 182 34.09 6.34 -5.64
CA VAL A 182 33.73 4.93 -5.93
C VAL A 182 33.65 4.68 -7.43
N ILE A 183 32.98 5.56 -8.19
CA ILE A 183 32.85 5.40 -9.64
C ILE A 183 34.22 5.53 -10.33
N LYS A 184 35.04 6.49 -9.90
CA LYS A 184 36.41 6.67 -10.38
C LYS A 184 37.24 5.42 -10.13
N ALA A 185 37.26 4.90 -8.90
CA ALA A 185 38.00 3.70 -8.55
C ALA A 185 37.53 2.50 -9.40
N TYR A 186 36.22 2.34 -9.60
CA TYR A 186 35.69 1.27 -10.45
C TYR A 186 36.16 1.39 -11.91
N SER A 187 36.13 2.60 -12.48
CA SER A 187 36.60 2.84 -13.85
C SER A 187 38.08 2.48 -14.08
N LEU A 188 38.89 2.53 -13.02
CA LEU A 188 40.29 2.15 -13.04
C LEU A 188 40.49 0.64 -12.77
N TYR A 189 39.62 0.06 -11.96
CA TYR A 189 39.61 -1.36 -11.64
C TYR A 189 39.26 -2.22 -12.87
N ASP A 190 38.23 -1.81 -13.62
CA ASP A 190 37.81 -2.48 -14.85
C ASP A 190 37.90 -1.53 -16.04
N ARG A 191 39.08 -1.47 -16.66
CA ARG A 191 39.35 -0.55 -17.78
C ARG A 191 38.60 -0.88 -19.07
N GLU A 192 38.12 -2.11 -19.22
CA GLU A 192 37.36 -2.53 -20.41
C GLU A 192 35.97 -1.90 -20.39
N VAL A 193 35.30 -1.92 -19.22
CA VAL A 193 34.02 -1.22 -19.02
C VAL A 193 34.26 0.28 -18.82
N GLY A 194 35.23 0.63 -17.98
CA GLY A 194 35.48 2.01 -17.57
C GLY A 194 34.28 2.59 -16.83
N TYR A 195 33.67 3.62 -17.42
CA TYR A 195 32.46 4.25 -16.91
C TYR A 195 31.31 4.06 -17.90
N CYS A 196 30.22 3.44 -17.45
CA CYS A 196 28.98 3.41 -18.19
C CYS A 196 27.90 4.26 -17.51
N GLN A 197 27.17 5.03 -18.32
CA GLN A 197 26.05 5.83 -17.87
C GLN A 197 24.99 4.95 -17.18
N GLY A 198 24.55 5.39 -16.01
CA GLY A 198 23.57 4.67 -15.18
C GLY A 198 24.16 4.02 -13.93
N ILE A 199 25.46 3.66 -13.95
CA ILE A 199 26.13 3.01 -12.81
C ILE A 199 26.11 3.89 -11.55
N GLY A 200 26.12 5.22 -11.72
CA GLY A 200 26.06 6.16 -10.60
C GLY A 200 24.84 5.98 -9.71
N PHE A 201 23.68 5.59 -10.26
CA PHE A 201 22.47 5.38 -9.43
C PHE A 201 22.56 4.12 -8.57
N ILE A 202 23.26 3.09 -9.04
CA ILE A 202 23.56 1.89 -8.25
C ILE A 202 24.54 2.25 -7.13
N VAL A 203 25.61 2.98 -7.45
CA VAL A 203 26.60 3.42 -6.45
C VAL A 203 25.98 4.36 -5.41
N GLY A 204 25.12 5.28 -5.84
CA GLY A 204 24.40 6.18 -4.95
C GLY A 204 23.54 5.41 -3.95
N LEU A 205 22.83 4.37 -4.40
CA LEU A 205 22.04 3.51 -3.51
C LEU A 205 22.92 2.79 -2.47
N LEU A 206 24.07 2.26 -2.89
CA LEU A 206 25.01 1.59 -1.98
C LEU A 206 25.55 2.57 -0.93
N LEU A 207 25.97 3.76 -1.34
CA LEU A 207 26.50 4.80 -0.45
C LEU A 207 25.48 5.34 0.56
N MET A 208 24.17 5.23 0.29
CA MET A 208 23.14 5.54 1.28
C MET A 208 23.09 4.52 2.43
N HIS A 209 23.67 3.33 2.26
CA HIS A 209 23.57 2.21 3.21
C HIS A 209 24.92 1.80 3.81
N MET A 210 26.04 2.04 3.11
CA MET A 210 27.37 1.61 3.56
C MET A 210 28.46 2.62 3.20
N PRO A 211 29.62 2.61 3.90
CA PRO A 211 30.73 3.50 3.59
C PRO A 211 31.36 3.22 2.20
N GLU A 212 32.24 4.13 1.79
CA GLU A 212 32.80 4.19 0.44
C GLU A 212 33.54 2.90 0.00
N GLU A 213 34.35 2.33 0.89
CA GLU A 213 35.13 1.13 0.63
C GLU A 213 34.24 -0.13 0.50
N GLU A 214 33.23 -0.24 1.37
CA GLU A 214 32.20 -1.28 1.28
C GLU A 214 31.41 -1.16 -0.01
N ALA A 215 30.96 0.05 -0.36
CA ALA A 215 30.18 0.30 -1.56
C ALA A 215 30.97 -0.06 -2.82
N PHE A 216 32.27 0.28 -2.87
CA PHE A 216 33.16 -0.15 -3.94
C PHE A 216 33.27 -1.67 -4.03
N ALA A 217 33.47 -2.37 -2.91
CA ALA A 217 33.61 -3.82 -2.90
C ALA A 217 32.32 -4.54 -3.36
N VAL A 218 31.15 -4.10 -2.88
CA VAL A 218 29.85 -4.64 -3.30
C VAL A 218 29.58 -4.32 -4.78
N LEU A 219 29.94 -3.12 -5.26
CA LEU A 219 29.85 -2.77 -6.68
C LEU A 219 30.68 -3.72 -7.55
N VAL A 220 31.91 -4.02 -7.16
CA VAL A 220 32.76 -4.97 -7.90
C VAL A 220 32.10 -6.36 -7.96
N SER A 221 31.49 -6.83 -6.87
CA SER A 221 30.74 -8.09 -6.87
C SER A 221 29.51 -8.05 -7.79
N ILE A 222 28.72 -6.98 -7.75
CA ILE A 222 27.57 -6.78 -8.66
C ILE A 222 28.03 -6.85 -10.12
N MET A 223 29.14 -6.20 -10.44
CA MET A 223 29.66 -6.16 -11.79
C MET A 223 30.15 -7.54 -12.24
N GLN A 224 30.91 -8.26 -11.41
CA GLN A 224 31.52 -9.54 -11.78
C GLN A 224 30.57 -10.73 -11.67
N ASP A 225 29.79 -10.82 -10.59
CA ASP A 225 29.05 -12.03 -10.20
C ASP A 225 27.56 -12.01 -10.56
N TYR A 226 27.04 -10.84 -10.94
CA TYR A 226 25.64 -10.61 -11.27
C TYR A 226 25.44 -10.13 -12.71
N SER A 227 26.45 -10.33 -13.56
CA SER A 227 26.40 -10.06 -15.01
C SER A 227 26.21 -8.59 -15.42
N MET A 228 26.29 -7.65 -14.48
CA MET A 228 26.19 -6.22 -14.80
C MET A 228 27.37 -5.73 -15.64
N ARG A 229 28.59 -6.27 -15.43
CA ARG A 229 29.76 -5.95 -16.26
C ARG A 229 29.50 -6.18 -17.74
N GLU A 230 28.95 -7.34 -18.10
CA GLU A 230 28.67 -7.70 -19.49
C GLU A 230 27.60 -6.79 -20.12
N MET A 231 26.67 -6.28 -19.30
CA MET A 231 25.67 -5.30 -19.72
C MET A 231 26.28 -3.93 -20.05
N TYR A 232 27.34 -3.54 -19.34
CA TYR A 232 27.97 -2.23 -19.45
C TYR A 232 29.19 -2.19 -20.37
N LYS A 233 29.58 -3.32 -20.98
CA LYS A 233 30.63 -3.33 -22.00
C LYS A 233 30.26 -2.41 -23.17
N PRO A 234 31.25 -1.79 -23.85
CA PRO A 234 30.98 -0.83 -24.92
C PRO A 234 30.13 -1.36 -26.10
N ASP A 235 30.16 -2.67 -26.35
CA ASP A 235 29.35 -3.31 -27.40
C ASP A 235 27.88 -3.49 -27.02
N MET A 236 27.53 -3.33 -25.74
CA MET A 236 26.18 -3.51 -25.18
C MET A 236 25.52 -4.84 -25.60
N TYR A 237 26.33 -5.86 -25.93
CA TYR A 237 25.82 -7.11 -26.51
C TYR A 237 24.87 -7.81 -25.54
N TYR A 238 25.24 -7.89 -24.27
CA TYR A 238 24.43 -8.55 -23.25
C TYR A 238 23.13 -7.79 -22.97
N LEU A 239 23.15 -6.44 -23.02
CA LEU A 239 21.92 -5.64 -22.91
C LEU A 239 20.96 -5.95 -24.07
N GLY A 240 21.47 -6.01 -25.31
CA GLY A 240 20.68 -6.39 -26.48
C GLY A 240 20.08 -7.79 -26.36
N LEU A 241 20.86 -8.76 -25.85
CA LEU A 241 20.36 -10.10 -25.54
C LEU A 241 19.23 -10.06 -24.50
N CYS A 242 19.37 -9.25 -23.44
CA CYS A 242 18.30 -9.11 -22.45
C CYS A 242 17.03 -8.47 -23.03
N MET A 243 17.16 -7.48 -23.92
CA MET A 243 15.99 -6.90 -24.60
C MET A 243 15.26 -7.96 -25.43
N TYR A 244 15.99 -8.79 -26.16
CA TYR A 244 15.43 -9.90 -26.94
C TYR A 244 14.77 -10.96 -26.04
N GLN A 245 15.42 -11.35 -24.95
CA GLN A 245 14.86 -12.29 -23.98
C GLN A 245 13.57 -11.75 -23.36
N LEU A 246 13.54 -10.48 -22.98
CA LEU A 246 12.33 -9.84 -22.43
C LEU A 246 11.22 -9.81 -23.50
N GLU A 247 11.55 -9.48 -24.76
CA GLU A 247 10.59 -9.52 -25.86
C GLU A 247 9.99 -10.93 -26.06
N CYS A 248 10.81 -11.99 -26.02
CA CYS A 248 10.33 -13.37 -26.07
C CYS A 248 9.43 -13.71 -24.87
N LEU A 249 9.78 -13.26 -23.66
CA LEU A 249 8.96 -13.47 -22.47
C LEU A 249 7.62 -12.75 -22.57
N ILE A 250 7.58 -11.51 -23.09
CA ILE A 250 6.32 -10.79 -23.34
C ILE A 250 5.51 -11.53 -24.41
N GLN A 251 6.14 -12.03 -25.46
CA GLN A 251 5.46 -12.83 -26.48
C GLN A 251 4.82 -14.10 -25.92
N GLU A 252 5.48 -14.77 -24.99
CA GLU A 252 5.00 -16.02 -24.38
C GLU A 252 3.96 -15.80 -23.28
N ILE A 253 4.21 -14.84 -22.38
CA ILE A 253 3.41 -14.61 -21.17
C ILE A 253 2.27 -13.60 -21.44
N LEU A 254 2.54 -12.54 -22.21
CA LEU A 254 1.62 -11.42 -22.49
C LEU A 254 1.39 -11.26 -24.02
N PRO A 255 0.87 -12.30 -24.72
CA PRO A 255 0.86 -12.35 -26.19
C PRO A 255 0.02 -11.27 -26.87
N ASP A 256 -1.00 -10.75 -26.19
CA ASP A 256 -1.84 -9.66 -26.73
C ASP A 256 -1.13 -8.31 -26.62
N LEU A 257 -0.44 -8.07 -25.50
CA LEU A 257 0.41 -6.89 -25.32
C LEU A 257 1.57 -6.89 -26.31
N TYR A 258 2.22 -8.04 -26.51
CA TYR A 258 3.23 -8.20 -27.54
C TYR A 258 2.70 -7.83 -28.92
N ARG A 259 1.51 -8.31 -29.30
CA ARG A 259 0.90 -7.98 -30.61
C ARG A 259 0.62 -6.48 -30.74
N HIS A 260 0.11 -5.85 -29.68
CA HIS A 260 -0.10 -4.40 -29.65
C HIS A 260 1.22 -3.64 -29.83
N PHE A 261 2.27 -4.03 -29.11
CA PHE A 261 3.61 -3.46 -29.25
C PHE A 261 4.13 -3.60 -30.68
N GLN A 262 3.95 -4.75 -31.33
CA GLN A 262 4.34 -4.92 -32.73
C GLN A 262 3.52 -4.04 -33.69
N LEU A 263 2.21 -3.86 -33.44
CA LEU A 263 1.37 -2.98 -34.27
C LEU A 263 1.76 -1.51 -34.14
N GLU A 264 2.11 -1.08 -32.93
CA GLU A 264 2.52 0.30 -32.62
C GLU A 264 4.02 0.54 -32.88
N ASN A 265 4.78 -0.47 -33.34
CA ASN A 265 6.24 -0.44 -33.47
C ASN A 265 6.95 -0.01 -32.17
N PHE A 266 6.44 -0.47 -31.03
CA PHE A 266 6.98 -0.19 -29.70
C PHE A 266 7.96 -1.28 -29.27
N HIS A 267 9.25 -1.04 -29.51
CA HIS A 267 10.30 -2.01 -29.25
C HIS A 267 10.75 -2.01 -27.78
N THR A 268 11.10 -3.18 -27.25
CA THR A 268 11.56 -3.37 -25.86
C THR A 268 12.71 -2.45 -25.45
N SER A 269 13.64 -2.19 -26.36
CA SER A 269 14.78 -1.29 -26.14
C SER A 269 14.37 0.17 -25.85
N MET A 270 13.18 0.60 -26.27
CA MET A 270 12.70 1.97 -26.10
C MET A 270 12.34 2.31 -24.65
N TYR A 271 11.94 1.32 -23.85
CA TYR A 271 11.51 1.54 -22.46
C TYR A 271 12.36 0.76 -21.44
N ALA A 272 12.76 -0.48 -21.74
CA ALA A 272 13.38 -1.37 -20.76
C ALA A 272 14.89 -1.17 -20.58
N SER A 273 15.59 -0.51 -21.53
CA SER A 273 17.05 -0.34 -21.44
C SER A 273 17.50 0.26 -20.10
N SER A 274 16.77 1.26 -19.61
CA SER A 274 17.05 1.92 -18.33
C SER A 274 16.69 1.06 -17.10
N TRP A 275 15.71 0.17 -17.21
CA TRP A 275 15.34 -0.76 -16.14
C TRP A 275 16.49 -1.71 -15.82
N PHE A 276 17.13 -2.24 -16.87
CA PHE A 276 18.28 -3.14 -16.76
C PHE A 276 19.55 -2.40 -16.35
N LEU A 277 19.89 -1.32 -17.07
CA LEU A 277 21.13 -0.54 -16.83
C LEU A 277 21.15 0.18 -15.48
N THR A 278 20.03 0.28 -14.77
CA THR A 278 19.99 0.97 -13.48
C THR A 278 19.34 0.10 -12.39
N LEU A 279 18.98 -1.15 -12.69
CA LEU A 279 18.25 -2.03 -11.76
C LEU A 279 17.02 -1.32 -11.17
N PHE A 280 16.27 -0.61 -12.01
CA PHE A 280 15.13 0.26 -11.66
C PHE A 280 15.41 1.42 -10.69
N THR A 281 16.66 1.69 -10.31
CA THR A 281 17.02 2.79 -9.37
C THR A 281 16.60 4.19 -9.85
N THR A 282 16.51 4.39 -11.17
CA THR A 282 16.05 5.66 -11.77
C THR A 282 14.53 5.77 -11.85
N HIS A 283 13.83 4.68 -11.55
CA HIS A 283 12.41 4.55 -11.74
C HIS A 283 11.69 4.40 -10.39
N PHE A 284 12.13 3.55 -9.49
CA PHE A 284 11.37 3.27 -8.28
C PHE A 284 11.66 4.26 -7.15
N SER A 285 10.72 4.36 -6.19
CA SER A 285 10.97 5.04 -4.91
C SER A 285 12.12 4.36 -4.18
N LEU A 286 12.84 5.09 -3.32
CA LEU A 286 14.03 4.55 -2.65
C LEU A 286 13.75 3.23 -1.90
N ASN A 287 12.60 3.12 -1.24
CA ASN A 287 12.19 1.89 -0.55
C ASN A 287 12.04 0.70 -1.52
N MET A 288 11.40 0.92 -2.67
CA MET A 288 11.20 -0.12 -3.68
C MET A 288 12.52 -0.47 -4.38
N VAL A 289 13.39 0.51 -4.62
CA VAL A 289 14.75 0.29 -5.12
C VAL A 289 15.55 -0.60 -4.16
N CYS A 290 15.48 -0.35 -2.85
CA CYS A 290 16.11 -1.22 -1.85
C CYS A 290 15.58 -2.66 -1.93
N ARG A 291 14.27 -2.85 -2.10
CA ARG A 291 13.66 -4.19 -2.28
C ARG A 291 14.09 -4.85 -3.58
N THR A 292 14.14 -4.11 -4.69
CA THR A 292 14.67 -4.60 -5.96
C THR A 292 16.13 -5.05 -5.79
N MET A 293 16.95 -4.28 -5.08
CA MET A 293 18.35 -4.62 -4.80
C MET A 293 18.47 -5.86 -3.90
N ASP A 294 17.67 -5.99 -2.85
CA ASP A 294 17.62 -7.19 -1.99
C ASP A 294 17.39 -8.46 -2.82
N LEU A 295 16.37 -8.43 -3.69
CA LEU A 295 15.99 -9.57 -4.51
C LEU A 295 16.99 -9.84 -5.63
N PHE A 296 17.53 -8.79 -6.25
CA PHE A 296 18.57 -8.88 -7.26
C PHE A 296 19.86 -9.51 -6.70
N LEU A 297 20.32 -9.09 -5.52
CA LEU A 297 21.50 -9.68 -4.89
C LEU A 297 21.25 -11.13 -4.42
N SER A 298 20.00 -11.50 -4.15
CA SER A 298 19.61 -12.86 -3.77
C SER A 298 19.50 -13.83 -4.97
N GLU A 299 18.91 -13.37 -6.08
CA GLU A 299 18.47 -14.24 -7.18
C GLU A 299 19.03 -13.87 -8.56
N GLY A 300 19.69 -12.72 -8.68
CA GLY A 300 20.38 -12.26 -9.88
C GLY A 300 19.47 -11.61 -10.92
N MET A 301 19.97 -11.56 -12.16
CA MET A 301 19.31 -10.89 -13.29
C MET A 301 17.92 -11.44 -13.62
N GLU A 302 17.64 -12.71 -13.30
CA GLU A 302 16.31 -13.29 -13.47
C GLU A 302 15.23 -12.48 -12.73
N MET A 303 15.56 -11.88 -11.59
CA MET A 303 14.63 -11.04 -10.85
C MET A 303 14.24 -9.78 -11.61
N ILE A 304 15.18 -9.16 -12.35
CA ILE A 304 14.89 -7.97 -13.15
C ILE A 304 13.92 -8.30 -14.29
N PHE A 305 14.05 -9.48 -14.91
CA PHE A 305 13.06 -9.98 -15.88
C PHE A 305 11.70 -10.21 -15.24
N ARG A 306 11.64 -10.85 -14.06
CA ARG A 306 10.39 -11.10 -13.33
C ARG A 306 9.68 -9.79 -12.96
N ILE A 307 10.41 -8.80 -12.45
CA ILE A 307 9.89 -7.47 -12.14
C ILE A 307 9.40 -6.77 -13.42
N SER A 308 10.16 -6.87 -14.53
CA SER A 308 9.76 -6.28 -15.81
C SER A 308 8.44 -6.87 -16.34
N ILE A 309 8.28 -8.19 -16.29
CA ILE A 309 7.03 -8.86 -16.72
C ILE A 309 5.88 -8.52 -15.78
N ALA A 310 6.09 -8.55 -14.46
CA ALA A 310 5.06 -8.19 -13.50
C ALA A 310 4.58 -6.74 -13.72
N LEU A 311 5.51 -5.81 -13.99
CA LEU A 311 5.18 -4.42 -14.28
C LEU A 311 4.32 -4.29 -15.56
N LEU A 312 4.67 -5.03 -16.61
CA LEU A 312 3.92 -5.01 -17.87
C LEU A 312 2.54 -5.70 -17.73
N GLU A 313 2.44 -6.74 -16.91
CA GLU A 313 1.20 -7.45 -16.63
C GLU A 313 0.22 -6.57 -15.85
N ILE A 314 0.70 -5.88 -14.80
CA ILE A 314 -0.12 -4.96 -13.99
C ILE A 314 -0.73 -3.85 -14.85
N HIS A 315 0.02 -3.33 -15.82
CA HIS A 315 -0.42 -2.22 -16.69
C HIS A 315 -0.91 -2.67 -18.07
N GLN A 316 -1.14 -3.98 -18.28
CA GLN A 316 -1.48 -4.50 -19.60
C GLN A 316 -2.71 -3.81 -20.19
N ASP A 317 -3.80 -3.68 -19.43
CA ASP A 317 -5.06 -3.11 -19.91
C ASP A 317 -4.93 -1.63 -20.31
N GLU A 318 -4.13 -0.87 -19.56
CA GLU A 318 -3.85 0.54 -19.87
C GLU A 318 -2.99 0.65 -21.13
N LEU A 319 -1.91 -0.11 -21.21
CA LEU A 319 -0.97 -0.10 -22.35
C LEU A 319 -1.66 -0.49 -23.66
N MET A 320 -2.63 -1.42 -23.62
CA MET A 320 -3.41 -1.85 -24.78
C MET A 320 -4.29 -0.76 -25.41
N LEU A 321 -4.53 0.35 -24.71
CA LEU A 321 -5.34 1.48 -25.20
C LEU A 321 -4.50 2.62 -25.77
N LEU A 322 -3.19 2.57 -25.60
CA LEU A 322 -2.28 3.68 -25.87
C LEU A 322 -1.53 3.52 -27.20
N SER A 323 -1.26 4.66 -27.83
CA SER A 323 -0.35 4.72 -28.97
C SER A 323 1.10 4.65 -28.52
N MET A 324 2.04 4.39 -29.43
CA MET A 324 3.49 4.38 -29.12
C MET A 324 3.96 5.63 -28.36
N GLU A 325 3.54 6.83 -28.77
CA GLU A 325 3.94 8.09 -28.13
C GLU A 325 3.39 8.21 -26.71
N ASP A 326 2.17 7.71 -26.48
CA ASP A 326 1.52 7.76 -25.17
C ASP A 326 2.09 6.69 -24.23
N MET A 327 2.46 5.50 -24.75
CA MET A 327 3.16 4.46 -23.99
C MET A 327 4.55 4.93 -23.50
N LEU A 328 5.29 5.69 -24.32
CA LEU A 328 6.55 6.30 -23.90
C LEU A 328 6.36 7.33 -22.79
N LYS A 329 5.27 8.12 -22.84
CA LYS A 329 4.91 9.08 -21.78
C LYS A 329 4.43 8.38 -20.52
N LEU A 330 3.81 7.21 -20.65
CA LEU A 330 3.39 6.38 -19.53
C LEU A 330 4.61 5.91 -18.71
N ASN A 331 5.81 5.80 -19.27
CA ASN A 331 7.04 5.50 -18.51
C ASN A 331 7.31 6.53 -17.39
N ILE A 332 6.77 7.75 -17.48
CA ILE A 332 6.80 8.78 -16.43
C ILE A 332 5.63 8.62 -15.43
N TYR A 333 4.49 8.09 -15.86
CA TYR A 333 3.29 7.88 -15.04
C TYR A 333 3.25 6.53 -14.29
N VAL A 334 3.87 5.49 -14.85
CA VAL A 334 4.12 4.20 -14.20
C VAL A 334 4.96 4.41 -12.93
N LEU A 335 5.82 5.43 -12.92
CA LEU A 335 6.49 5.92 -11.71
C LEU A 335 5.56 6.47 -10.67
N TYR A 336 4.65 7.33 -11.10
CA TYR A 336 3.68 7.98 -10.24
C TYR A 336 2.70 6.96 -9.67
N LEU A 337 2.26 5.97 -10.45
CA LEU A 337 1.42 4.87 -9.95
C LEU A 337 2.20 3.91 -9.02
N LEU A 338 3.45 3.56 -9.33
CA LEU A 338 4.28 2.73 -8.44
C LEU A 338 4.69 3.45 -7.15
N LEU A 339 4.86 4.77 -7.18
CA LEU A 339 5.04 5.64 -6.01
C LEU A 339 3.77 5.63 -5.13
N ASN A 340 2.59 5.73 -5.74
CA ASN A 340 1.32 5.70 -5.01
C ASN A 340 0.92 4.30 -4.51
N CYS A 341 1.38 3.23 -5.14
CA CYS A 341 1.02 1.86 -4.75
C CYS A 341 1.87 1.28 -3.61
N ILE A 342 3.04 1.85 -3.27
CA ILE A 342 3.98 1.23 -2.30
C ILE A 342 4.43 2.17 -1.17
N GLY A 343 4.12 3.47 -1.22
CA GLY A 343 4.41 4.35 -0.08
C GLY A 343 3.71 5.70 -0.17
N ILE A 344 2.72 5.87 0.71
CA ILE A 344 2.10 7.16 1.07
C ILE A 344 1.23 7.74 -0.05
N TYR A 345 0.13 7.06 -0.35
CA TYR A 345 -1.22 7.54 -0.04
C TYR A 345 -2.01 6.32 0.42
N GLY A 346 -2.92 6.52 1.38
CA GLY A 346 -3.97 5.55 1.64
C GLY A 346 -4.77 5.34 0.36
N PHE A 347 -4.38 4.37 -0.45
CA PHE A 347 -5.22 3.73 -1.44
C PHE A 347 -4.93 2.26 -1.33
N ILE A 348 -5.77 1.58 -0.55
CA ILE A 348 -6.14 0.22 -0.84
C ILE A 348 -6.32 0.15 -2.37
N PRO A 349 -5.59 -0.72 -3.09
CA PRO A 349 -5.86 -0.95 -4.49
C PRO A 349 -7.21 -1.63 -4.53
N HIS A 350 -8.29 -0.85 -4.61
CA HIS A 350 -9.28 -1.05 -5.63
C HIS A 350 -9.70 -2.54 -5.79
N PRO A 351 -9.94 -3.40 -4.75
CA PRO A 351 -10.38 -4.77 -4.98
C PRO A 351 -11.91 -4.81 -5.06
N LEU A 352 -12.60 -3.71 -4.78
CA LEU A 352 -14.01 -3.55 -5.08
C LEU A 352 -14.22 -2.73 -6.36
N ILE A 353 -13.37 -1.74 -6.63
CA ILE A 353 -13.47 -1.00 -7.89
C ILE A 353 -12.90 -1.86 -9.06
N ALA A 354 -12.00 -2.84 -8.82
CA ALA A 354 -11.50 -3.76 -9.87
C ALA A 354 -12.50 -4.88 -10.16
N TYR A 355 -13.46 -5.09 -9.27
CA TYR A 355 -14.60 -5.97 -9.47
C TYR A 355 -15.84 -5.19 -9.94
N GLY A 356 -15.68 -3.96 -10.45
CA GLY A 356 -16.79 -3.17 -11.00
C GLY A 356 -17.94 -2.97 -10.01
N ALA A 357 -17.65 -2.99 -8.70
CA ALA A 357 -18.66 -3.23 -7.68
C ALA A 357 -19.15 -2.00 -6.92
N LEU A 358 -18.41 -0.90 -6.94
CA LEU A 358 -18.90 0.36 -6.42
C LEU A 358 -18.68 1.38 -7.52
N SER A 359 -19.76 2.03 -7.94
CA SER A 359 -19.65 3.23 -8.77
C SER A 359 -18.60 4.13 -8.15
N SER A 360 -17.66 4.68 -8.94
CA SER A 360 -16.61 5.61 -8.51
C SER A 360 -17.13 6.95 -7.95
N THR A 361 -18.40 6.97 -7.55
CA THR A 361 -19.15 8.08 -6.96
C THR A 361 -19.74 7.76 -5.59
N SER A 362 -19.66 6.52 -5.09
CA SER A 362 -20.23 6.12 -3.78
C SER A 362 -19.31 6.54 -2.63
N ILE A 363 -19.91 6.92 -1.51
CA ILE A 363 -19.20 7.38 -0.31
C ILE A 363 -18.91 6.14 0.55
N THR A 364 -17.64 5.85 0.77
CA THR A 364 -17.18 4.65 1.48
C THR A 364 -17.09 4.87 2.99
N HIS A 365 -17.06 3.78 3.78
CA HIS A 365 -16.80 3.85 5.23
C HIS A 365 -15.47 4.53 5.58
N ALA A 366 -14.45 4.39 4.72
CA ALA A 366 -13.18 5.10 4.87
C ALA A 366 -13.37 6.62 4.74
N GLU A 367 -14.10 7.08 3.72
CA GLU A 367 -14.40 8.50 3.51
C GLU A 367 -15.29 9.06 4.62
N ILE A 368 -16.32 8.33 5.05
CA ILE A 368 -17.19 8.72 6.19
C ILE A 368 -16.35 8.91 7.46
N THR A 369 -15.47 7.95 7.75
CA THR A 369 -14.58 7.99 8.92
C THR A 369 -13.61 9.16 8.84
N GLN A 370 -12.98 9.38 7.68
CA GLN A 370 -12.06 10.48 7.48
C GLN A 370 -12.75 11.84 7.68
N ILE A 371 -13.93 12.05 7.08
CA ILE A 371 -14.70 13.29 7.21
C ILE A 371 -15.05 13.54 8.69
N ALA A 372 -15.59 12.54 9.38
CA ALA A 372 -16.01 12.69 10.78
C ALA A 372 -14.83 12.95 11.73
N ILE A 373 -13.69 12.27 11.54
CA ILE A 373 -12.48 12.54 12.31
C ILE A 373 -11.97 13.96 12.06
N MET A 374 -11.92 14.41 10.80
CA MET A 374 -11.47 15.75 10.46
C MET A 374 -12.39 16.84 11.06
N GLN A 375 -13.71 16.62 11.09
CA GLN A 375 -14.66 17.52 11.77
C GLN A 375 -14.39 17.59 13.28
N SER A 376 -14.20 16.43 13.92
CA SER A 376 -13.90 16.36 15.37
C SER A 376 -12.55 17.02 15.70
N LEU A 377 -11.51 16.78 14.89
CA LEU A 377 -10.20 17.41 15.04
C LEU A 377 -10.27 18.92 14.81
N THR A 378 -11.00 19.38 13.80
CA THR A 378 -11.17 20.82 13.53
C THR A 378 -11.73 21.53 14.76
N ARG A 379 -12.74 20.91 15.42
CA ARG A 379 -13.29 21.42 16.67
C ARG A 379 -12.28 21.38 17.82
N PHE A 380 -11.53 20.29 17.97
CA PHE A 380 -10.46 20.17 18.97
C PHE A 380 -9.39 21.27 18.83
N PHE A 381 -8.89 21.50 17.61
CA PHE A 381 -7.88 22.52 17.34
C PHE A 381 -8.44 23.94 17.52
N TYR A 382 -9.72 24.17 17.20
CA TYR A 382 -10.39 25.43 17.51
C TYR A 382 -10.39 25.72 19.02
N ASP A 383 -10.85 24.77 19.84
CA ASP A 383 -10.89 24.91 21.30
C ASP A 383 -9.48 25.12 21.89
N THR A 384 -8.50 24.38 21.38
CA THR A 384 -7.09 24.51 21.75
C THR A 384 -6.55 25.90 21.45
N ARG A 385 -6.83 26.42 20.25
CA ARG A 385 -6.42 27.76 19.82
C ARG A 385 -7.00 28.85 20.72
N ILE A 386 -8.27 28.74 21.12
CA ILE A 386 -8.92 29.68 22.03
C ILE A 386 -8.25 29.65 23.42
N THR A 387 -7.90 28.46 23.90
CA THR A 387 -7.27 28.26 25.20
C THR A 387 -5.84 28.82 25.26
N LEU A 388 -5.02 28.59 24.23
CA LEU A 388 -3.61 29.01 24.19
C LEU A 388 -3.42 30.52 23.98
N ASN A 389 -4.29 31.16 23.19
CA ASN A 389 -4.11 32.57 22.78
C ASN A 389 -4.71 33.62 23.73
N ASN A 390 -5.03 33.23 24.97
CA ASN A 390 -5.35 34.12 26.08
C ASN A 390 -6.28 35.30 25.69
N SER A 391 -7.53 35.02 25.33
CA SER A 391 -8.66 35.96 25.18
C SER A 391 -8.46 37.24 24.31
N ASN A 392 -7.31 37.44 23.66
CA ASN A 392 -6.98 38.65 22.89
C ASN A 392 -7.07 38.47 21.36
N ILE A 393 -7.64 37.36 20.88
CA ILE A 393 -8.03 37.21 19.47
C ILE A 393 -9.55 37.17 19.37
N SER A 394 -10.16 38.33 19.53
CA SER A 394 -11.51 38.59 19.06
C SER A 394 -11.50 38.81 17.55
N SER A 395 -11.41 37.74 16.73
CA SER A 395 -11.74 37.83 15.28
C SER A 395 -11.84 36.51 14.50
N VAL A 396 -11.66 35.32 15.08
CA VAL A 396 -11.89 34.08 14.31
C VAL A 396 -13.36 33.73 14.39
N ASN A 397 -14.08 33.95 13.30
CA ASN A 397 -15.48 33.52 13.18
C ASN A 397 -15.54 31.99 13.31
N GLU A 398 -16.14 31.49 14.39
CA GLU A 398 -16.29 30.06 14.68
C GLU A 398 -16.94 29.32 13.51
N GLU A 399 -17.98 29.92 12.92
CA GLU A 399 -18.70 29.34 11.81
C GLU A 399 -17.82 29.20 10.57
N GLU A 400 -16.99 30.20 10.27
CA GLU A 400 -16.05 30.16 9.15
C GLU A 400 -14.93 29.13 9.38
N TYR A 401 -14.45 29.01 10.62
CA TYR A 401 -13.40 28.05 10.98
C TYR A 401 -13.89 26.60 10.88
N LEU A 402 -15.08 26.31 11.40
CA LEU A 402 -15.66 24.97 11.46
C LEU A 402 -16.23 24.50 10.10
N THR A 403 -16.51 25.43 9.18
CA THR A 403 -17.08 25.09 7.85
C THR A 403 -16.02 25.00 6.74
N ALA A 404 -14.80 25.48 6.99
CA ALA A 404 -13.70 25.39 6.04
C ALA A 404 -13.13 23.96 5.94
N GLU A 405 -12.73 23.55 4.74
CA GLU A 405 -11.98 22.32 4.51
C GLU A 405 -10.52 22.54 4.90
N HIS A 406 -10.06 21.86 5.95
CA HIS A 406 -8.68 21.93 6.43
C HIS A 406 -7.96 20.61 6.19
N THR A 407 -6.69 20.66 5.81
CA THR A 407 -5.79 19.53 6.01
C THR A 407 -5.32 19.48 7.47
N ILE A 408 -4.75 18.36 7.89
CA ILE A 408 -4.15 18.27 9.24
C ILE A 408 -3.05 19.33 9.40
N ASP A 409 -2.23 19.59 8.38
CA ASP A 409 -1.18 20.64 8.45
C ASP A 409 -1.78 22.04 8.61
N ASP A 410 -2.90 22.32 7.93
CA ASP A 410 -3.62 23.59 8.09
C ASP A 410 -4.09 23.78 9.54
N LEU A 411 -4.59 22.73 10.18
CA LEU A 411 -5.02 22.78 11.58
C LEU A 411 -3.87 23.12 12.54
N TYR A 412 -2.67 22.54 12.34
CA TYR A 412 -1.48 22.91 13.14
C TYR A 412 -1.02 24.33 12.86
N ASN A 413 -0.97 24.74 11.58
CA ASN A 413 -0.61 26.11 11.20
C ASN A 413 -1.54 27.14 11.84
N LEU A 414 -2.84 26.82 11.89
CA LEU A 414 -3.85 27.69 12.50
C LEU A 414 -3.74 27.68 14.03
N ALA A 415 -3.53 26.53 14.67
CA ALA A 415 -3.48 26.49 16.14
C ALA A 415 -2.16 27.03 16.72
N TYR A 416 -1.05 26.84 16.01
CA TYR A 416 0.32 27.15 16.44
C TYR A 416 1.04 28.05 15.41
N PRO A 417 0.64 29.32 15.26
CA PRO A 417 1.19 30.22 14.24
C PRO A 417 2.70 30.51 14.42
N GLU A 418 3.27 30.22 15.60
CA GLU A 418 4.70 30.31 15.88
C GLU A 418 5.52 29.15 15.30
N TYR A 419 4.90 28.04 14.89
CA TYR A 419 5.60 26.92 14.28
C TYR A 419 5.99 27.27 12.84
N ASN A 420 7.22 26.89 12.46
CA ASN A 420 7.63 26.92 11.06
C ASN A 420 7.15 25.67 10.31
N GLU A 421 7.26 25.68 8.98
CA GLU A 421 6.80 24.58 8.12
C GLU A 421 7.40 23.21 8.49
N LEU A 422 8.68 23.16 8.90
CA LEU A 422 9.34 21.91 9.32
C LEU A 422 8.77 21.38 10.64
N GLN A 423 8.46 22.26 11.59
CA GLN A 423 7.85 21.90 12.86
C GLN A 423 6.42 21.40 12.67
N VAL A 424 5.64 22.05 11.80
CA VAL A 424 4.29 21.58 11.46
C VAL A 424 4.34 20.20 10.83
N ALA A 425 5.20 20.00 9.82
CA ALA A 425 5.33 18.70 9.16
C ALA A 425 5.79 17.58 10.12
N PHE A 426 6.67 17.89 11.08
CA PHE A 426 7.15 16.92 12.07
C PHE A 426 6.06 16.57 13.10
N ASN A 427 5.35 17.58 13.62
CA ASN A 427 4.36 17.39 14.67
C ASN A 427 3.03 16.81 14.16
N SER A 428 2.68 17.05 12.89
CA SER A 428 1.44 16.55 12.29
C SER A 428 1.53 15.11 11.80
N LEU A 429 2.74 14.60 11.57
CA LEU A 429 2.96 13.27 10.98
C LEU A 429 2.40 12.12 11.84
N PRO A 430 2.60 12.09 13.18
CA PRO A 430 1.99 11.05 14.02
C PRO A 430 0.46 11.07 13.94
N LEU A 431 -0.17 12.26 14.00
CA LEU A 431 -1.61 12.39 13.88
C LEU A 431 -2.13 11.84 12.55
N LYS A 432 -1.48 12.19 11.42
CA LYS A 432 -1.81 11.64 10.10
C LYS A 432 -1.77 10.11 10.09
N PHE A 433 -0.73 9.52 10.68
CA PHE A 433 -0.59 8.07 10.79
C PHE A 433 -1.70 7.43 11.61
N VAL A 434 -2.06 8.03 12.75
CA VAL A 434 -3.13 7.51 13.62
C VAL A 434 -4.48 7.56 12.92
N VAL A 435 -4.79 8.64 12.20
CA VAL A 435 -6.02 8.75 11.41
C VAL A 435 -6.08 7.65 10.35
N ASP A 436 -4.98 7.43 9.62
CA ASP A 436 -4.88 6.35 8.63
C ASP A 436 -5.06 4.95 9.25
N ASP A 437 -4.52 4.72 10.45
CA ASP A 437 -4.65 3.46 11.18
C ASP A 437 -6.12 3.20 11.56
N ILE A 438 -6.81 4.17 12.15
CA ILE A 438 -8.24 4.05 12.50
C ILE A 438 -9.09 3.78 11.26
N ILE A 439 -8.84 4.48 10.15
CA ILE A 439 -9.53 4.24 8.87
C ILE A 439 -9.25 2.81 8.36
N THR A 440 -8.01 2.35 8.47
CA THR A 440 -7.65 0.98 8.07
C THR A 440 -8.41 -0.05 8.90
N GLN A 441 -8.48 0.13 10.22
CA GLN A 441 -9.17 -0.80 11.13
C GLN A 441 -10.69 -0.77 10.94
N ASN A 442 -11.26 0.38 10.56
CA ASN A 442 -12.65 0.46 10.11
C ASN A 442 -12.88 -0.44 8.89
N VAL A 443 -12.08 -0.28 7.83
CA VAL A 443 -12.23 -1.06 6.59
C VAL A 443 -11.99 -2.55 6.82
N LEU A 444 -11.03 -2.92 7.68
CA LEU A 444 -10.72 -4.33 7.96
C LEU A 444 -11.88 -5.08 8.63
N THR A 445 -12.88 -4.39 9.18
CA THR A 445 -14.06 -5.03 9.78
C THR A 445 -14.81 -5.91 8.78
N ASP A 446 -14.86 -5.51 7.50
CA ASP A 446 -15.48 -6.29 6.40
C ASP A 446 -14.68 -7.54 5.99
N PHE A 447 -13.39 -7.62 6.36
CA PHE A 447 -12.47 -8.63 5.84
C PHE A 447 -11.92 -9.57 6.90
N ASN A 448 -11.88 -9.15 8.16
CA ASN A 448 -11.32 -9.91 9.26
C ASN A 448 -12.20 -11.14 9.55
N ASP A 449 -11.57 -12.32 9.65
CA ASP A 449 -12.25 -13.60 9.88
C ASP A 449 -13.20 -13.61 11.08
N LYS A 450 -12.95 -12.77 12.09
CA LYS A 450 -13.79 -12.65 13.29
C LYS A 450 -15.00 -11.73 13.12
N THR A 451 -14.95 -10.78 12.21
CA THR A 451 -15.99 -9.74 12.08
C THR A 451 -16.78 -9.83 10.79
N LYS A 452 -16.16 -10.27 9.68
CA LYS A 452 -16.74 -10.30 8.32
C LYS A 452 -18.05 -11.08 8.14
N LYS A 453 -18.38 -11.93 9.11
CA LYS A 453 -19.61 -12.75 9.16
C LYS A 453 -20.35 -12.58 10.48
N LEU A 454 -19.91 -11.66 11.34
CA LEU A 454 -20.54 -11.45 12.63
C LEU A 454 -21.66 -10.44 12.44
N ALA A 455 -22.92 -10.89 12.53
CA ALA A 455 -24.09 -10.01 12.33
C ALA A 455 -24.05 -8.77 13.23
N ALA A 456 -23.58 -8.93 14.48
CA ALA A 456 -23.42 -7.84 15.42
C ALA A 456 -22.30 -6.82 15.06
N ALA A 457 -21.38 -7.16 14.15
CA ALA A 457 -20.40 -6.21 13.63
C ALA A 457 -20.98 -5.29 12.54
N HIS A 458 -22.06 -5.72 11.88
CA HIS A 458 -22.66 -5.08 10.70
C HIS A 458 -24.13 -4.67 10.88
N PHE A 459 -24.69 -4.79 12.09
CA PHE A 459 -26.12 -4.56 12.37
C PHE A 459 -27.09 -5.42 11.55
N ASP A 460 -26.62 -6.55 11.03
CA ASP A 460 -27.39 -7.47 10.21
C ASP A 460 -28.25 -8.41 11.07
N ASP A 461 -29.15 -9.15 10.42
CA ASP A 461 -30.01 -10.19 11.03
C ASP A 461 -30.83 -9.75 12.27
N GLU A 462 -31.19 -8.48 12.36
CA GLU A 462 -31.84 -7.84 13.52
C GLU A 462 -31.01 -7.91 14.82
N ALA A 463 -29.69 -8.09 14.73
CA ALA A 463 -28.74 -8.16 15.85
C ALA A 463 -28.49 -6.81 16.57
N PHE A 464 -29.47 -5.89 16.57
CA PHE A 464 -29.35 -4.52 17.08
C PHE A 464 -28.87 -4.42 18.52
N ILE A 465 -29.39 -5.28 19.42
CA ILE A 465 -29.01 -5.27 20.84
C ILE A 465 -27.55 -5.69 20.99
N ASN A 466 -27.13 -6.72 20.28
CA ASN A 466 -25.77 -7.26 20.39
C ASN A 466 -24.75 -6.32 19.75
N ALA A 467 -25.09 -5.72 18.60
CA ALA A 467 -24.29 -4.68 17.97
C ALA A 467 -24.13 -3.46 18.89
N SER A 468 -25.22 -3.00 19.52
CA SER A 468 -25.14 -1.90 20.49
C SER A 468 -24.30 -2.25 21.72
N LYS A 469 -24.45 -3.47 22.27
CA LYS A 469 -23.60 -3.98 23.35
C LYS A 469 -22.13 -3.99 22.96
N ARG A 470 -21.81 -4.42 21.74
CA ARG A 470 -20.45 -4.44 21.22
C ARG A 470 -19.84 -3.03 21.16
N ILE A 471 -20.59 -2.06 20.64
CA ILE A 471 -20.18 -0.64 20.62
C ILE A 471 -19.91 -0.14 22.05
N LEU A 472 -20.83 -0.39 22.98
CA LEU A 472 -20.68 0.03 24.38
C LEU A 472 -19.47 -0.62 25.07
N GLN A 473 -19.26 -1.91 24.85
CA GLN A 473 -18.10 -2.63 25.38
C GLN A 473 -16.80 -2.05 24.85
N PHE A 474 -16.70 -1.81 23.55
CA PHE A 474 -15.50 -1.24 22.93
C PHE A 474 -15.22 0.18 23.43
N ARG A 475 -16.25 1.03 23.50
CA ARG A 475 -16.14 2.37 24.12
C ARG A 475 -15.61 2.28 25.55
N GLN A 476 -16.16 1.37 26.37
CA GLN A 476 -15.74 1.22 27.76
C GLN A 476 -14.31 0.68 27.90
N ILE A 477 -13.89 -0.25 27.04
CA ILE A 477 -12.51 -0.76 27.02
C ILE A 477 -11.55 0.37 26.69
N ILE A 478 -11.84 1.18 25.66
CA ILE A 478 -11.02 2.34 25.30
C ILE A 478 -10.92 3.31 26.50
N ILE A 479 -12.05 3.69 27.09
CA ILE A 479 -12.07 4.62 28.24
C ILE A 479 -11.25 4.08 29.41
N ASN A 480 -11.43 2.80 29.76
CA ASN A 480 -10.73 2.17 30.88
C ASN A 480 -9.23 2.08 30.63
N ASN A 481 -8.81 1.66 29.44
CA ASN A 481 -7.40 1.53 29.10
C ASN A 481 -6.69 2.89 29.04
N MET A 482 -7.39 3.94 28.62
CA MET A 482 -6.85 5.29 28.56
C MET A 482 -6.55 5.91 29.93
N GLN A 483 -7.09 5.35 31.02
CA GLN A 483 -6.74 5.76 32.39
C GLN A 483 -5.29 5.39 32.76
N TYR A 484 -4.72 4.39 32.08
CA TYR A 484 -3.35 3.96 32.29
C TYR A 484 -2.39 4.66 31.30
N VAL A 485 -1.15 4.86 31.74
CA VAL A 485 -0.10 5.42 30.89
C VAL A 485 0.53 4.29 30.07
N HIS A 486 -0.19 3.81 29.05
CA HIS A 486 0.35 2.90 28.05
C HIS A 486 1.12 3.67 26.97
N GLN A 487 2.19 3.04 26.45
CA GLN A 487 3.05 3.61 25.41
C GLN A 487 2.55 3.29 23.99
N ASP A 488 1.87 2.15 23.76
CA ASP A 488 1.27 1.76 22.47
C ASP A 488 -0.26 1.75 22.60
N LEU A 489 -0.96 2.53 21.77
CA LEU A 489 -2.43 2.64 21.73
C LEU A 489 -3.04 2.00 20.47
N SER A 490 -2.28 1.16 19.76
CA SER A 490 -2.74 0.49 18.53
C SER A 490 -4.02 -0.33 18.77
N TYR A 491 -4.15 -0.97 19.94
CA TYR A 491 -5.30 -1.80 20.26
C TYR A 491 -6.57 -0.96 20.46
N GLU A 492 -6.47 0.16 21.16
CA GLU A 492 -7.59 1.09 21.34
C GLU A 492 -8.05 1.69 20.01
N ARG A 493 -7.11 1.97 19.10
CA ARG A 493 -7.40 2.46 17.73
C ARG A 493 -8.03 1.38 16.85
N GLU A 494 -7.62 0.12 16.99
CA GLU A 494 -8.28 -1.03 16.37
C GLU A 494 -9.74 -1.15 16.81
N LEU A 495 -9.98 -1.11 18.12
CA LEU A 495 -11.33 -1.13 18.67
C LEU A 495 -12.16 0.07 18.20
N LEU A 496 -11.55 1.27 18.13
CA LEU A 496 -12.21 2.47 17.65
C LEU A 496 -12.62 2.35 16.18
N GLY A 497 -11.73 1.88 15.31
CA GLY A 497 -12.03 1.65 13.89
C GLY A 497 -13.18 0.67 13.69
N GLN A 498 -13.12 -0.49 14.38
CA GLN A 498 -14.19 -1.49 14.32
C GLN A 498 -15.53 -0.98 14.89
N LEU A 499 -15.49 -0.19 15.96
CA LEU A 499 -16.70 0.41 16.54
C LEU A 499 -17.34 1.38 15.54
N ILE A 500 -16.54 2.26 14.95
CA ILE A 500 -17.00 3.26 13.98
C ILE A 500 -17.62 2.56 12.76
N HIS A 501 -17.03 1.46 12.30
CA HIS A 501 -17.60 0.67 11.21
C HIS A 501 -19.00 0.16 11.56
N THR A 502 -19.13 -0.55 12.68
CA THR A 502 -20.45 -1.03 13.16
C THR A 502 -21.46 0.10 13.30
N LEU A 503 -21.06 1.26 13.82
CA LEU A 503 -21.93 2.43 13.94
C LEU A 503 -22.45 2.93 12.57
N GLN A 504 -21.61 2.88 11.53
CA GLN A 504 -21.96 3.36 10.19
C GLN A 504 -22.93 2.40 9.50
N ASP A 505 -22.70 1.09 9.64
CA ASP A 505 -23.55 0.04 9.07
C ASP A 505 -25.01 0.09 9.57
N PHE A 506 -25.24 0.60 10.78
CA PHE A 506 -26.62 0.83 11.25
C PHE A 506 -27.45 1.66 10.24
N TYR A 507 -26.86 2.68 9.62
CA TYR A 507 -27.60 3.57 8.70
C TYR A 507 -27.74 2.98 7.30
N SER A 508 -26.86 2.08 6.90
CA SER A 508 -26.92 1.41 5.60
C SER A 508 -27.78 0.15 5.64
N HIS A 509 -27.75 -0.62 6.72
CA HIS A 509 -28.36 -1.96 6.81
C HIS A 509 -29.68 -2.00 7.59
N SER A 510 -30.11 -0.91 8.25
CA SER A 510 -31.42 -0.82 8.92
C SER A 510 -32.47 -0.04 8.11
N ASN A 511 -33.71 -0.06 8.57
CA ASN A 511 -34.82 0.75 8.04
C ASN A 511 -34.92 2.18 8.62
N TRP A 512 -33.87 2.69 9.28
CA TRP A 512 -33.92 3.98 9.99
C TRP A 512 -34.37 5.15 9.09
N ILE A 513 -33.88 5.21 7.86
CA ILE A 513 -34.18 6.29 6.91
C ILE A 513 -35.58 6.13 6.33
N GLU A 514 -35.99 4.88 6.09
CA GLU A 514 -37.28 4.47 5.57
C GLU A 514 -38.42 4.77 6.55
N MET A 515 -38.14 4.76 7.86
CA MET A 515 -39.04 5.27 8.90
C MET A 515 -39.26 6.80 8.85
N GLY A 516 -38.56 7.51 7.95
CA GLY A 516 -38.61 8.96 7.84
C GLY A 516 -37.70 9.69 8.84
N LYS A 517 -36.73 9.00 9.46
CA LYS A 517 -35.78 9.65 10.38
C LYS A 517 -34.76 10.47 9.59
N THR A 518 -34.62 11.72 9.99
CA THR A 518 -33.64 12.67 9.42
C THR A 518 -32.49 12.99 10.37
N ASN A 519 -32.56 12.50 11.61
CA ASN A 519 -31.56 12.68 12.65
C ASN A 519 -30.93 11.33 13.01
N ILE A 520 -29.76 11.39 13.64
CA ILE A 520 -29.04 10.22 14.13
C ILE A 520 -29.82 9.55 15.28
N ASN A 521 -29.57 8.25 15.49
CA ASN A 521 -30.09 7.54 16.65
C ASN A 521 -29.27 7.92 17.89
N GLU A 522 -29.88 8.64 18.82
CA GLU A 522 -29.21 9.14 20.04
C GLU A 522 -28.84 8.02 21.03
N PHE A 523 -29.44 6.84 20.92
CA PHE A 523 -29.20 5.72 21.84
C PHE A 523 -27.99 4.87 21.46
N ILE A 524 -27.55 4.87 20.19
CA ILE A 524 -26.39 4.09 19.77
C ILE A 524 -25.14 4.63 20.45
N GLY A 525 -24.36 3.73 21.07
CA GLY A 525 -23.19 4.08 21.87
C GLY A 525 -23.52 4.64 23.25
N VAL A 526 -24.80 4.65 23.67
CA VAL A 526 -25.26 5.09 25.00
C VAL A 526 -26.04 3.98 25.72
N ASN A 527 -26.98 3.32 25.03
CA ASN A 527 -27.85 2.29 25.59
C ASN A 527 -27.81 1.00 24.77
N GLU A 528 -27.97 -0.16 25.42
CA GLU A 528 -28.08 -1.45 24.71
C GLU A 528 -29.34 -1.51 23.83
N THR A 529 -30.44 -0.92 24.31
CA THR A 529 -31.70 -0.83 23.55
C THR A 529 -31.74 0.48 22.79
N ILE A 530 -31.74 0.40 21.46
CA ILE A 530 -31.65 1.56 20.56
C ILE A 530 -32.96 1.89 19.82
N GLY A 531 -34.03 1.14 20.14
CA GLY A 531 -35.36 1.29 19.55
C GLY A 531 -36.20 0.06 19.80
N LEU A 532 -37.46 0.10 19.37
CA LEU A 532 -38.32 -1.09 19.34
C LEU A 532 -37.90 -1.93 18.13
N ILE A 533 -37.70 -3.23 18.31
CA ILE A 533 -37.23 -4.14 17.24
C ILE A 533 -38.40 -5.03 16.83
N ALA A 534 -38.54 -5.28 15.53
CA ALA A 534 -39.52 -6.21 15.00
C ALA A 534 -39.32 -7.61 15.60
N GLN A 535 -40.41 -8.32 15.89
CA GLN A 535 -40.27 -9.67 16.46
C GLN A 535 -39.72 -10.64 15.41
N PRO A 536 -39.00 -11.72 15.80
CA PRO A 536 -38.47 -12.70 14.85
C PRO A 536 -39.54 -13.33 13.95
N ASN A 537 -40.78 -13.47 14.46
CA ASN A 537 -41.94 -14.00 13.72
C ASN A 537 -42.86 -12.91 13.14
N GLN A 538 -42.39 -11.67 13.07
CA GLN A 538 -43.12 -10.56 12.47
C GLN A 538 -42.59 -10.33 11.05
N THR A 539 -43.50 -10.33 10.08
CA THR A 539 -43.22 -9.96 8.70
C THR A 539 -42.76 -8.50 8.66
N THR A 540 -41.62 -8.22 8.03
CA THR A 540 -41.07 -6.86 7.93
C THR A 540 -40.92 -6.34 6.50
N CYS A 541 -40.70 -7.24 5.55
CA CYS A 541 -40.58 -6.91 4.14
C CYS A 541 -41.61 -7.67 3.29
N THR A 542 -41.78 -7.27 2.04
CA THR A 542 -42.63 -7.96 1.06
C THR A 542 -41.97 -8.02 -0.31
N ASN A 543 -42.31 -9.06 -1.07
CA ASN A 543 -41.85 -9.24 -2.45
C ASN A 543 -42.33 -8.13 -3.41
N ASN A 544 -43.48 -7.52 -3.12
CA ASN A 544 -44.13 -6.59 -4.06
C ASN A 544 -43.50 -5.19 -4.13
N GLY A 545 -42.54 -4.88 -3.25
CA GLY A 545 -41.88 -3.57 -3.20
C GLY A 545 -40.53 -3.50 -3.90
N CYS A 546 -40.11 -4.58 -4.56
CA CYS A 546 -38.85 -4.69 -5.29
C CYS A 546 -39.09 -4.98 -6.77
N THR A 547 -38.40 -4.23 -7.63
CA THR A 547 -38.36 -4.48 -9.07
C THR A 547 -37.13 -5.31 -9.40
N LYS A 548 -37.33 -6.55 -9.85
CA LYS A 548 -36.25 -7.39 -10.36
C LYS A 548 -35.74 -6.85 -11.70
N ILE A 549 -34.45 -6.57 -11.78
CA ILE A 549 -33.78 -6.14 -13.00
C ILE A 549 -32.82 -7.24 -13.41
N GLU A 550 -33.11 -7.86 -14.56
CA GLU A 550 -32.25 -8.85 -15.17
C GLU A 550 -31.54 -8.22 -16.35
N THR A 551 -30.21 -8.18 -16.29
CA THR A 551 -29.41 -7.75 -17.44
C THR A 551 -28.88 -8.96 -18.18
N PRO A 552 -29.03 -9.00 -19.53
CA PRO A 552 -28.53 -10.12 -20.32
C PRO A 552 -27.03 -10.27 -20.12
N CYS A 553 -26.60 -11.52 -20.00
CA CYS A 553 -25.19 -11.87 -19.89
C CYS A 553 -24.33 -11.14 -20.92
N ASN A 554 -23.42 -10.31 -20.42
CA ASN A 554 -22.33 -9.79 -21.22
C ASN A 554 -20.98 -10.12 -20.56
N LEU A 555 -19.94 -10.04 -21.38
CA LEU A 555 -18.58 -10.45 -21.00
C LEU A 555 -18.06 -9.73 -19.75
N TRP A 556 -18.39 -8.44 -19.63
CA TRP A 556 -17.96 -7.61 -18.52
C TRP A 556 -18.60 -8.02 -17.20
N GLN A 557 -19.87 -8.41 -17.20
CA GLN A 557 -20.59 -8.84 -15.99
C GLN A 557 -20.10 -10.19 -15.44
N GLU A 558 -19.78 -11.14 -16.32
CA GLU A 558 -19.23 -12.45 -15.92
C GLU A 558 -17.82 -12.32 -15.32
N ILE A 559 -17.05 -11.29 -15.71
CA ILE A 559 -15.70 -11.01 -15.19
C ILE A 559 -15.76 -10.23 -13.87
N THR A 560 -16.63 -9.24 -13.76
CA THR A 560 -16.66 -8.29 -12.62
C THR A 560 -17.47 -8.80 -11.43
N VAL A 561 -18.62 -9.41 -11.66
CA VAL A 561 -19.53 -9.85 -10.58
C VAL A 561 -19.52 -11.37 -10.41
N GLY A 562 -19.12 -12.13 -11.44
CA GLY A 562 -19.11 -13.60 -11.38
C GLY A 562 -20.48 -14.27 -11.40
N VAL A 563 -21.57 -13.48 -11.50
CA VAL A 563 -22.97 -13.93 -11.54
C VAL A 563 -23.60 -13.56 -12.88
N CYS A 564 -24.23 -14.53 -13.57
CA CYS A 564 -24.80 -14.36 -14.90
C CYS A 564 -26.04 -15.25 -15.13
N PRO A 565 -27.19 -14.73 -15.63
CA PRO A 565 -27.48 -13.31 -15.87
C PRO A 565 -27.36 -12.50 -14.58
N LEU A 566 -26.95 -11.23 -14.70
CA LEU A 566 -26.83 -10.37 -13.54
C LEU A 566 -28.24 -9.95 -13.13
N VAL A 567 -28.66 -10.44 -11.97
CA VAL A 567 -29.95 -10.18 -11.34
C VAL A 567 -29.74 -9.31 -10.12
N TYR A 568 -30.32 -8.12 -10.13
CA TYR A 568 -30.33 -7.22 -8.98
C TYR A 568 -31.73 -6.63 -8.83
N TYR A 569 -31.95 -5.88 -7.74
CA TYR A 569 -33.27 -5.42 -7.36
C TYR A 569 -33.24 -3.93 -7.06
N ASP A 570 -34.23 -3.19 -7.55
CA ASP A 570 -34.52 -1.82 -7.12
C ASP A 570 -35.68 -1.90 -6.12
N CYS A 571 -35.38 -1.73 -4.84
CA CYS A 571 -36.32 -1.87 -3.74
C CYS A 571 -36.54 -0.48 -3.12
N LYS A 572 -37.73 0.08 -3.32
CA LYS A 572 -38.07 1.40 -2.75
C LYS A 572 -39.12 1.35 -1.66
N ASN A 573 -39.98 0.33 -1.73
CA ASN A 573 -41.15 0.20 -0.85
C ASN A 573 -41.36 -1.26 -0.45
N ASN A 574 -40.28 -2.02 -0.25
CA ASN A 574 -40.35 -3.42 0.16
C ASN A 574 -40.58 -3.57 1.67
N ILE A 575 -40.24 -2.56 2.48
CA ILE A 575 -40.54 -2.54 3.91
C ILE A 575 -42.03 -2.24 4.11
N LEU A 576 -42.71 -3.01 4.96
CA LEU A 576 -44.14 -2.84 5.22
C LEU A 576 -44.42 -1.49 5.90
N PRO A 577 -45.43 -0.72 5.47
CA PRO A 577 -45.77 0.57 6.08
C PRO A 577 -46.01 0.47 7.58
N GLU A 578 -46.66 -0.60 8.05
CA GLU A 578 -46.95 -0.84 9.47
C GLU A 578 -45.67 -0.90 10.33
N ILE A 579 -44.57 -1.43 9.80
CA ILE A 579 -43.27 -1.48 10.50
C ILE A 579 -42.73 -0.08 10.71
N ASN A 580 -42.78 0.74 9.65
CA ASN A 580 -42.34 2.12 9.72
C ASN A 580 -43.27 2.98 10.59
N ASP A 581 -44.59 2.80 10.47
CA ASP A 581 -45.60 3.53 11.25
C ASP A 581 -45.50 3.21 12.75
N GLN A 582 -45.22 1.95 13.09
CA GLN A 582 -44.97 1.49 14.47
C GLN A 582 -43.57 1.81 14.96
N GLN A 583 -42.70 2.35 14.10
CA GLN A 583 -41.31 2.71 14.43
C GLN A 583 -40.50 1.50 14.91
N LEU A 584 -40.73 0.34 14.29
CA LEU A 584 -40.01 -0.90 14.57
C LEU A 584 -38.77 -1.00 13.69
N LEU A 585 -37.62 -1.26 14.31
CA LEU A 585 -36.35 -1.55 13.67
C LEU A 585 -36.38 -2.95 13.04
N THR A 586 -35.95 -3.02 11.78
CA THR A 586 -35.60 -4.25 11.08
C THR A 586 -34.30 -3.99 10.31
N SER A 587 -33.46 -5.02 10.19
CA SER A 587 -32.28 -5.00 9.33
C SER A 587 -32.31 -6.15 8.32
N GLY A 588 -31.39 -6.12 7.37
CA GLY A 588 -31.30 -7.14 6.36
C GLY A 588 -30.65 -8.41 6.90
N TYR A 589 -31.22 -9.56 6.55
CA TYR A 589 -30.59 -10.85 6.82
C TYR A 589 -29.58 -11.17 5.72
N ALA A 590 -28.33 -11.46 6.07
CA ALA A 590 -27.27 -11.75 5.08
C ALA A 590 -26.92 -13.24 5.04
N ALA A 591 -26.49 -13.72 3.87
CA ALA A 591 -26.16 -15.14 3.71
C ALA A 591 -24.88 -15.55 4.46
N ASN A 592 -25.02 -16.56 5.33
CA ASN A 592 -23.94 -17.16 6.13
C ASN A 592 -23.41 -16.29 7.28
N ASP A 593 -24.17 -15.28 7.68
CA ASP A 593 -23.88 -14.55 8.90
C ASP A 593 -24.01 -15.45 10.13
N MET A 594 -23.30 -15.07 11.18
CA MET A 594 -23.13 -15.81 12.41
C MET A 594 -23.42 -14.92 13.61
N ASN A 595 -23.95 -15.54 14.66
CA ASN A 595 -24.05 -14.92 15.98
C ASN A 595 -22.71 -14.97 16.73
N GLU A 596 -22.69 -14.46 17.96
CA GLU A 596 -21.50 -14.38 18.81
C GLU A 596 -20.93 -15.76 19.20
N ASN A 597 -21.72 -16.83 19.03
CA ASN A 597 -21.33 -18.21 19.30
C ASN A 597 -20.83 -18.95 18.03
N ASN A 598 -20.62 -18.24 16.91
CA ASN A 598 -20.29 -18.79 15.59
C ASN A 598 -21.37 -19.73 15.03
N GLU A 599 -22.64 -19.54 15.41
CA GLU A 599 -23.77 -20.28 14.86
C GLU A 599 -24.36 -19.47 13.69
N ILE A 600 -24.61 -20.13 12.56
CA ILE A 600 -25.17 -19.49 11.37
C ILE A 600 -26.59 -19.00 11.67
N ILE A 601 -26.87 -17.74 11.34
CA ILE A 601 -28.21 -17.16 11.40
C ILE A 601 -28.85 -17.34 10.04
N GLU A 602 -29.98 -18.06 10.00
CA GLU A 602 -30.75 -18.23 8.77
C GLU A 602 -31.89 -17.21 8.70
N LYS A 603 -32.07 -16.61 7.52
CA LYS A 603 -33.25 -15.78 7.23
C LYS A 603 -34.53 -16.59 7.49
N PRO A 604 -35.44 -16.14 8.38
CA PRO A 604 -36.68 -16.84 8.67
C PRO A 604 -37.50 -17.08 7.39
N THR A 605 -37.94 -18.33 7.17
CA THR A 605 -38.71 -18.72 5.96
C THR A 605 -40.21 -18.80 6.19
N ASN A 606 -40.64 -18.83 7.45
CA ASN A 606 -42.05 -18.84 7.86
C ASN A 606 -42.71 -17.45 7.82
N VAL A 607 -41.92 -16.39 7.68
CA VAL A 607 -42.35 -14.98 7.63
C VAL A 607 -41.50 -14.23 6.61
N GLU A 608 -42.03 -13.15 6.01
CA GLU A 608 -41.24 -12.38 5.04
C GLU A 608 -40.37 -11.33 5.77
N LYS A 609 -39.08 -11.65 5.94
CA LYS A 609 -38.04 -10.76 6.49
C LYS A 609 -37.22 -10.12 5.38
N CYS A 610 -36.67 -8.94 5.65
CA CYS A 610 -35.80 -8.24 4.71
C CYS A 610 -34.48 -9.01 4.51
N SER A 611 -34.00 -9.11 3.28
CA SER A 611 -32.60 -9.48 3.01
C SER A 611 -31.67 -8.29 3.22
N HIS A 612 -30.38 -8.53 3.41
CA HIS A 612 -29.34 -7.50 3.30
C HIS A 612 -29.38 -6.91 1.90
N GLY A 613 -29.18 -7.77 0.91
CA GLY A 613 -29.47 -7.49 -0.48
C GLY A 613 -28.29 -6.94 -1.24
N SER A 614 -27.63 -7.78 -2.02
CA SER A 614 -26.66 -7.40 -3.05
C SER A 614 -26.56 -8.56 -4.05
N VAL A 615 -25.89 -8.35 -5.18
CA VAL A 615 -25.59 -9.46 -6.11
C VAL A 615 -24.67 -10.55 -5.54
N LEU A 616 -24.01 -10.29 -4.41
CA LEU A 616 -23.14 -11.24 -3.71
C LEU A 616 -23.85 -11.89 -2.51
N ASP A 617 -25.02 -11.39 -2.12
CA ASP A 617 -25.82 -11.93 -1.02
C ASP A 617 -26.85 -12.92 -1.56
N ASP A 618 -26.61 -14.22 -1.37
CA ASP A 618 -27.53 -15.29 -1.77
C ASP A 618 -28.92 -15.17 -1.13
N SER A 619 -29.03 -14.46 0.01
CA SER A 619 -30.31 -14.24 0.67
C SER A 619 -31.27 -13.41 -0.19
N SER A 620 -30.74 -12.58 -1.09
CA SER A 620 -31.50 -11.67 -1.97
C SER A 620 -32.51 -12.37 -2.88
N HIS A 621 -32.36 -13.68 -3.06
CA HIS A 621 -33.25 -14.52 -3.88
C HIS A 621 -34.33 -15.25 -3.07
N ILE A 622 -34.28 -15.19 -1.73
CA ILE A 622 -35.26 -15.77 -0.82
C ILE A 622 -36.48 -14.81 -0.72
N PRO A 623 -37.74 -15.30 -0.59
CA PRO A 623 -38.93 -14.46 -0.44
C PRO A 623 -38.78 -13.30 0.55
N ALA A 624 -39.46 -12.18 0.25
CA ALA A 624 -38.98 -10.82 0.51
C ALA A 624 -37.61 -10.58 -0.16
N ILE A 625 -37.63 -10.74 -1.50
CA ILE A 625 -36.48 -10.62 -2.41
C ILE A 625 -35.85 -9.23 -2.43
N GLY A 626 -34.62 -9.15 -2.94
CA GLY A 626 -33.85 -7.92 -2.99
C GLY A 626 -33.15 -7.70 -1.66
N GLY A 627 -33.57 -6.70 -0.91
CA GLY A 627 -33.05 -6.40 0.41
C GLY A 627 -33.18 -4.93 0.72
N ILE A 628 -32.43 -4.46 1.72
CA ILE A 628 -32.58 -3.10 2.26
C ILE A 628 -31.27 -2.33 2.38
N ASN A 629 -30.12 -2.90 2.00
CA ASN A 629 -28.84 -2.20 2.13
C ASN A 629 -28.77 -0.93 1.27
N LYS A 630 -27.94 0.01 1.71
CA LYS A 630 -27.73 1.35 1.13
C LYS A 630 -26.24 1.67 0.96
N ASP A 631 -25.41 0.67 0.76
CA ASP A 631 -23.93 0.78 0.81
C ASP A 631 -23.35 1.58 -0.35
N SER A 632 -24.11 1.74 -1.45
CA SER A 632 -23.62 2.36 -2.67
C SER A 632 -24.70 3.05 -3.48
N TYR A 633 -24.30 3.93 -4.40
CA TYR A 633 -25.19 4.45 -5.45
C TYR A 633 -25.50 3.40 -6.55
N SER A 634 -24.94 2.20 -6.45
CA SER A 634 -25.10 1.16 -7.46
C SER A 634 -26.27 0.24 -7.09
N LEU A 635 -27.32 0.24 -7.91
CA LEU A 635 -28.44 -0.72 -7.78
C LEU A 635 -28.00 -2.19 -7.88
N VAL A 636 -26.80 -2.44 -8.40
CA VAL A 636 -26.22 -3.80 -8.45
C VAL A 636 -25.87 -4.30 -7.05
N TYR A 637 -25.47 -3.42 -6.14
CA TYR A 637 -24.99 -3.79 -4.80
C TYR A 637 -25.91 -3.32 -3.70
N SER A 638 -26.74 -2.33 -3.99
CA SER A 638 -27.64 -1.71 -3.02
C SER A 638 -29.04 -1.58 -3.55
N PRO A 639 -29.98 -2.40 -3.05
CA PRO A 639 -31.37 -2.32 -3.45
C PRO A 639 -32.00 -0.97 -3.16
N HIS A 640 -31.54 -0.27 -2.12
CA HIS A 640 -31.97 1.08 -1.73
C HIS A 640 -30.92 2.14 -2.11
N ALA A 641 -30.27 2.01 -3.28
CA ALA A 641 -29.18 2.89 -3.72
C ALA A 641 -29.53 4.39 -3.75
N ASP A 642 -30.81 4.75 -3.88
CA ASP A 642 -31.28 6.14 -3.84
C ASP A 642 -31.20 6.78 -2.44
N LEU A 643 -31.13 5.97 -1.39
CA LEU A 643 -30.98 6.40 -0.01
C LEU A 643 -29.52 6.47 0.47
N HIS A 644 -28.57 5.97 -0.33
CA HIS A 644 -27.14 5.91 0.04
C HIS A 644 -26.59 7.23 0.56
N LYS A 645 -26.90 8.35 -0.12
CA LYS A 645 -26.44 9.68 0.33
C LYS A 645 -26.93 10.02 1.73
N LYS A 646 -28.22 9.78 2.01
CA LYS A 646 -28.82 10.07 3.31
C LYS A 646 -28.22 9.19 4.41
N ALA A 647 -27.95 7.93 4.09
CA ALA A 647 -27.28 6.99 5.00
C ALA A 647 -25.86 7.48 5.33
N ALA A 648 -25.06 7.81 4.32
CA ALA A 648 -23.72 8.35 4.50
C ALA A 648 -23.72 9.66 5.32
N ASP A 649 -24.62 10.60 5.02
CA ASP A 649 -24.73 11.86 5.76
C ASP A 649 -25.10 11.65 7.25
N LEU A 650 -25.97 10.69 7.56
CA LEU A 650 -26.30 10.33 8.95
C LEU A 650 -25.16 9.57 9.64
N ALA A 651 -24.48 8.70 8.92
CA ALA A 651 -23.32 7.96 9.41
C ALA A 651 -22.18 8.92 9.80
N ILE A 652 -21.87 9.92 8.95
CA ILE A 652 -20.89 10.99 9.27
C ILE A 652 -21.28 11.69 10.57
N LYS A 653 -22.53 12.17 10.69
CA LYS A 653 -23.02 12.86 11.90
C LYS A 653 -22.98 11.98 13.14
N ALA A 654 -23.28 10.69 12.99
CA ALA A 654 -23.26 9.75 14.11
C ALA A 654 -21.83 9.48 14.58
N THR A 655 -20.89 9.28 13.64
CA THR A 655 -19.47 9.13 13.94
C THR A 655 -18.90 10.39 14.59
N GLU A 656 -19.23 11.58 14.07
CA GLU A 656 -18.81 12.86 14.64
C GLU A 656 -19.33 13.02 16.08
N ARG A 657 -20.63 12.78 16.31
CA ARG A 657 -21.21 12.79 17.66
C ARG A 657 -20.47 11.82 18.58
N PHE A 658 -20.25 10.58 18.14
CA PHE A 658 -19.59 9.57 18.95
C PHE A 658 -18.17 9.99 19.36
N LEU A 659 -17.38 10.55 18.44
CA LEU A 659 -16.04 11.04 18.73
C LEU A 659 -16.07 12.20 19.74
N ASN A 660 -17.05 13.09 19.63
CA ASN A 660 -17.25 14.18 20.58
C ASN A 660 -17.66 13.68 21.97
N ASP A 661 -18.56 12.70 22.04
CA ASP A 661 -18.96 12.07 23.31
C ASP A 661 -17.78 11.31 23.95
N LEU A 662 -16.97 10.62 23.14
CA LEU A 662 -15.75 9.95 23.59
C LEU A 662 -14.71 10.96 24.10
N ARG A 663 -14.55 12.11 23.45
CA ARG A 663 -13.70 13.20 23.93
C ARG A 663 -14.16 13.72 25.28
N GLN A 664 -15.46 13.88 25.49
CA GLN A 664 -16.02 14.31 26.78
C GLN A 664 -15.72 13.31 27.90
N ASP A 665 -15.87 12.01 27.63
CA ASP A 665 -15.57 10.96 28.62
C ASP A 665 -14.08 10.85 28.94
N LEU A 666 -13.22 10.95 27.93
CA LEU A 666 -11.77 10.84 28.09
C LEU A 666 -11.14 12.10 28.69
N GLY A 667 -11.72 13.26 28.40
CA GLY A 667 -11.11 14.58 28.57
C GLY A 667 -10.05 14.86 27.51
N ASP A 668 -9.78 16.16 27.27
CA ASP A 668 -8.90 16.63 26.19
C ASP A 668 -7.50 16.00 26.21
N LYS A 669 -6.92 15.78 27.39
CA LYS A 669 -5.57 15.20 27.53
C LYS A 669 -5.50 13.76 27.02
N ASN A 670 -6.50 12.93 27.31
CA ASN A 670 -6.50 11.55 26.86
C ASN A 670 -6.98 11.43 25.41
N PHE A 671 -7.87 12.32 24.97
CA PHE A 671 -8.24 12.42 23.57
C PHE A 671 -7.03 12.80 22.70
N ASP A 672 -6.25 13.79 23.14
CA ASP A 672 -4.95 14.15 22.55
C ASP A 672 -4.02 12.94 22.48
N ARG A 673 -3.87 12.17 23.56
CA ARG A 673 -3.04 10.95 23.56
C ARG A 673 -3.54 9.88 22.57
N LEU A 674 -4.86 9.68 22.46
CA LEU A 674 -5.44 8.67 21.57
C LEU A 674 -5.09 8.95 20.10
N PHE A 675 -5.21 10.21 19.70
CA PHE A 675 -4.95 10.69 18.34
C PHE A 675 -3.50 11.15 18.10
N VAL A 676 -2.72 11.32 19.17
CA VAL A 676 -1.36 11.87 19.15
C VAL A 676 -1.33 13.27 18.51
N ILE A 677 -2.16 14.17 19.04
CA ILE A 677 -2.33 15.53 18.51
C ILE A 677 -1.13 16.42 18.90
N ASN A 678 -0.65 16.33 20.13
CA ASN A 678 0.56 17.03 20.58
C ASN A 678 1.61 15.99 20.98
N PRO A 679 2.32 15.40 20.00
CA PRO A 679 3.26 14.34 20.27
C PRO A 679 4.41 14.82 21.16
N THR A 680 4.72 14.05 22.20
CA THR A 680 6.04 14.11 22.85
C THR A 680 7.09 13.42 21.99
N GLU A 681 8.38 13.74 22.17
CA GLU A 681 9.49 13.06 21.47
C GLU A 681 9.41 11.53 21.61
N THR A 682 9.02 11.04 22.79
CA THR A 682 8.83 9.62 23.06
C THR A 682 7.66 9.02 22.26
N GLN A 683 6.54 9.74 22.13
CA GLN A 683 5.40 9.28 21.32
C GLN A 683 5.72 9.30 19.83
N CYS A 684 6.42 10.33 19.33
CA CYS A 684 6.96 10.34 17.96
C CYS A 684 7.80 9.09 17.69
N GLN A 685 8.70 8.73 18.60
CA GLN A 685 9.56 7.55 18.45
C GLN A 685 8.76 6.24 18.47
N ILE A 686 7.76 6.11 19.35
CA ILE A 686 6.93 4.90 19.44
C ILE A 686 6.11 4.70 18.16
N GLU A 687 5.47 5.75 17.65
CA GLU A 687 4.69 5.67 16.41
C GLU A 687 5.61 5.40 15.21
N TRP A 688 6.79 6.02 15.17
CA TRP A 688 7.81 5.75 14.16
C TRP A 688 8.33 4.30 14.21
N ASP A 689 8.53 3.76 15.41
CA ASP A 689 8.92 2.36 15.62
C ASP A 689 7.78 1.40 15.23
N SER A 690 6.52 1.75 15.49
CA SER A 690 5.34 0.98 15.05
C SER A 690 5.22 0.96 13.52
N MET A 691 5.42 2.12 12.87
CA MET A 691 5.49 2.27 11.41
C MET A 691 6.59 1.43 10.79
N SER A 692 7.79 1.45 11.37
CA SER A 692 8.96 0.72 10.85
C SER A 692 8.91 -0.80 11.11
N LYS A 693 8.16 -1.26 12.12
CA LYS A 693 7.93 -2.69 12.43
C LYS A 693 6.86 -3.36 11.56
N GLY A 694 6.22 -2.65 10.63
CA GLY A 694 5.39 -3.25 9.60
C GLY A 694 4.11 -3.94 10.08
N LYS A 695 3.45 -3.46 11.15
CA LYS A 695 2.11 -3.97 11.56
C LYS A 695 1.10 -3.94 10.40
N ARG A 696 1.27 -3.02 9.43
CA ARG A 696 0.47 -2.90 8.19
C ARG A 696 0.66 -4.05 7.18
N PHE A 697 1.79 -4.77 7.18
CA PHE A 697 2.08 -5.83 6.20
C PHE A 697 1.77 -7.25 6.69
N ARG A 698 1.74 -7.48 8.01
CA ARG A 698 1.59 -8.82 8.58
C ARG A 698 0.16 -9.39 8.51
N PHE A 699 -0.86 -8.55 8.52
CA PHE A 699 -2.27 -9.00 8.41
C PHE A 699 -2.73 -9.22 6.96
N PHE A 700 -2.19 -8.47 5.99
CA PHE A 700 -2.53 -8.67 4.58
C PHE A 700 -1.97 -9.98 3.99
N SER A 701 -0.87 -10.52 4.52
CA SER A 701 -0.24 -11.71 3.95
C SER A 701 -0.82 -13.03 4.45
N SER A 702 -1.43 -13.10 5.63
CA SER A 702 -2.00 -14.35 6.15
C SER A 702 -3.34 -14.67 5.49
N ASP A 703 -4.21 -13.67 5.36
CA ASP A 703 -5.64 -13.90 5.06
C ASP A 703 -5.90 -13.90 3.54
N LEU A 704 -5.14 -13.11 2.77
CA LEU A 704 -5.15 -13.20 1.30
C LEU A 704 -4.63 -14.57 0.83
N THR A 705 -3.67 -15.14 1.55
CA THR A 705 -3.11 -16.47 1.25
C THR A 705 -4.09 -17.61 1.60
N ALA A 706 -4.96 -17.40 2.60
CA ALA A 706 -6.06 -18.30 2.93
C ALA A 706 -7.19 -18.23 1.87
N TYR A 707 -7.56 -17.02 1.42
CA TYR A 707 -8.56 -16.81 0.37
C TYR A 707 -8.14 -17.39 -0.99
N ILE A 708 -6.86 -17.30 -1.34
CA ILE A 708 -6.29 -17.90 -2.57
C ILE A 708 -6.28 -19.44 -2.52
N LYS A 709 -6.27 -20.04 -1.33
CA LYS A 709 -6.17 -21.49 -1.16
C LYS A 709 -7.49 -22.24 -1.38
N ASP A 710 -8.63 -21.64 -1.08
CA ASP A 710 -9.90 -22.39 -0.99
C ASP A 710 -10.76 -22.42 -2.27
N ASP A 711 -10.52 -21.58 -3.30
CA ASP A 711 -11.38 -21.61 -4.50
C ASP A 711 -10.67 -21.54 -5.87
N GLY A 712 -9.70 -22.43 -6.08
CA GLY A 712 -9.05 -22.69 -7.38
C GLY A 712 -9.98 -23.14 -8.53
N ARG A 713 -11.30 -23.24 -8.32
CA ARG A 713 -12.29 -23.49 -9.36
C ARG A 713 -12.53 -22.29 -10.27
N TRP A 714 -12.28 -21.07 -9.78
CA TRP A 714 -12.50 -19.83 -10.54
C TRP A 714 -11.53 -19.68 -11.74
N LEU A 715 -10.24 -19.96 -11.53
CA LEU A 715 -9.20 -19.96 -12.58
C LEU A 715 -9.49 -20.94 -13.74
N ILE A 716 -10.15 -22.07 -13.47
CA ILE A 716 -10.51 -23.07 -14.46
C ILE A 716 -11.75 -22.63 -15.27
N LYS A 717 -12.71 -21.95 -14.62
CA LYS A 717 -13.87 -21.33 -15.28
C LYS A 717 -13.42 -20.17 -16.19
N LEU A 718 -12.51 -19.32 -15.71
CA LEU A 718 -11.92 -18.19 -16.44
C LEU A 718 -11.18 -18.64 -17.72
N LYS A 719 -10.36 -19.71 -17.63
CA LYS A 719 -9.68 -20.29 -18.81
C LYS A 719 -10.65 -20.92 -19.83
N ARG A 720 -11.78 -21.48 -19.38
CA ARG A 720 -12.82 -22.03 -20.27
C ARG A 720 -13.62 -20.93 -20.96
N PHE A 721 -13.81 -19.80 -20.29
CA PHE A 721 -14.48 -18.60 -20.75
C PHE A 721 -13.73 -17.92 -21.91
N PHE A 722 -12.43 -17.63 -21.77
CA PHE A 722 -11.63 -17.04 -22.85
C PHE A 722 -11.62 -17.91 -24.13
N ARG A 723 -11.63 -19.25 -23.98
CA ARG A 723 -11.72 -20.18 -25.12
C ARG A 723 -13.09 -20.20 -25.79
N ARG A 724 -14.18 -19.83 -25.12
CA ARG A 724 -15.54 -19.75 -25.69
C ARG A 724 -15.77 -18.39 -26.34
N LEU A 725 -15.31 -17.30 -25.69
CA LEU A 725 -15.33 -15.95 -26.25
C LEU A 725 -14.59 -15.87 -27.59
N PHE A 726 -13.39 -16.44 -27.66
CA PHE A 726 -12.60 -16.43 -28.90
C PHE A 726 -13.27 -17.17 -30.05
N ARG A 727 -14.04 -18.23 -29.76
CA ARG A 727 -14.83 -18.97 -30.76
C ARG A 727 -16.08 -18.19 -31.22
N LEU A 728 -16.72 -17.45 -30.32
CA LEU A 728 -17.90 -16.64 -30.63
C LEU A 728 -17.53 -15.40 -31.46
N ILE A 729 -16.47 -14.69 -31.10
CA ILE A 729 -15.94 -13.53 -31.85
C ILE A 729 -15.54 -13.98 -33.26
N LYS A 730 -14.86 -15.13 -33.39
CA LYS A 730 -14.52 -15.71 -34.69
C LYS A 730 -15.77 -16.08 -35.51
N SER A 731 -16.82 -16.59 -34.89
CA SER A 731 -18.08 -16.94 -35.57
C SER A 731 -18.88 -15.72 -36.03
N ILE A 732 -18.94 -14.67 -35.21
CA ILE A 732 -19.60 -13.39 -35.53
C ILE A 732 -18.83 -12.67 -36.64
N TRP A 733 -17.50 -12.64 -36.58
CA TRP A 733 -16.64 -12.08 -37.62
C TRP A 733 -16.81 -12.80 -38.97
N ILE A 734 -16.93 -14.13 -38.97
CA ILE A 734 -17.21 -14.92 -40.19
C ILE A 734 -18.62 -14.64 -40.75
N ARG A 735 -19.65 -14.50 -39.89
CA ARG A 735 -21.03 -14.19 -40.32
C ARG A 735 -21.19 -12.76 -40.84
N MET A 736 -20.50 -11.79 -40.24
CA MET A 736 -20.54 -10.39 -40.68
C MET A 736 -19.85 -10.15 -42.03
N PHE A 737 -18.89 -10.99 -42.42
CA PHE A 737 -18.14 -10.86 -43.68
C PHE A 737 -18.60 -11.80 -44.81
N THR A 738 -19.66 -12.61 -44.61
CA THR A 738 -20.18 -13.53 -45.63
C THR A 738 -21.60 -13.22 -46.14
N SER A 739 -22.29 -12.22 -45.58
CA SER A 739 -23.63 -11.80 -46.00
C SER A 739 -23.59 -10.75 -47.12
N LYS A 740 -23.60 -11.18 -48.38
CA LYS A 740 -24.05 -10.34 -49.51
C LYS A 740 -25.57 -10.30 -49.51
N GLU A 741 -26.19 -9.12 -49.35
CA GLU A 741 -27.32 -8.68 -50.19
C GLU A 741 -27.81 -7.26 -49.86
N ASN A 742 -27.93 -6.47 -50.94
CA ASN A 742 -28.81 -5.33 -51.21
C ASN A 742 -28.77 -4.09 -50.30
N ILE A 743 -28.38 -2.93 -50.89
CA ILE A 743 -29.26 -1.75 -51.11
C ILE A 743 -28.50 -0.68 -51.93
N ASN A 744 -29.02 -0.42 -53.13
CA ASN A 744 -29.01 0.72 -54.07
C ASN A 744 -27.99 1.88 -53.98
N GLN A 745 -27.34 2.15 -55.14
CA GLN A 745 -26.61 3.37 -55.50
C GLN A 745 -27.54 4.57 -55.81
N PRO A 746 -26.99 5.81 -55.83
CA PRO A 746 -27.07 6.57 -57.06
C PRO A 746 -25.71 7.17 -57.52
N THR A 747 -25.66 7.34 -58.83
CA THR A 747 -24.59 7.74 -59.75
C THR A 747 -24.10 9.19 -59.62
N TYR A 748 -22.80 9.43 -59.82
CA TYR A 748 -22.32 10.60 -60.57
C TYR A 748 -21.02 10.26 -61.33
N ASP A 749 -21.02 10.65 -62.60
CA ASP A 749 -20.01 10.41 -63.63
C ASP A 749 -19.18 11.68 -63.85
N LEU A 750 -17.85 11.56 -63.81
CA LEU A 750 -16.90 12.53 -64.35
C LEU A 750 -15.60 11.80 -64.74
N SER A 751 -15.51 11.38 -66.00
CA SER A 751 -14.23 11.23 -66.69
C SER A 751 -14.23 12.08 -67.96
N ASP A 752 -13.44 13.15 -67.94
CA ASP A 752 -12.74 13.59 -69.14
C ASP A 752 -11.30 13.95 -68.74
N LYS A 753 -10.37 13.63 -69.64
CA LYS A 753 -8.89 13.71 -69.56
C LYS A 753 -8.18 12.49 -68.96
N GLY A 754 -7.76 11.64 -69.90
CA GLY A 754 -6.99 10.44 -69.66
C GLY A 754 -5.54 10.67 -69.21
N VAL A 755 -5.05 9.67 -68.50
CA VAL A 755 -3.63 9.31 -68.38
C VAL A 755 -3.53 7.79 -68.55
N ASN A 756 -2.48 7.40 -69.27
CA ASN A 756 -2.23 6.12 -69.90
C ASN A 756 -1.85 5.00 -68.90
N VAL A 757 -2.22 3.77 -69.24
CA VAL A 757 -2.13 2.55 -68.44
C VAL A 757 -0.68 2.05 -68.37
N LYS A 758 -0.04 2.18 -67.19
CA LYS A 758 1.08 1.34 -66.71
C LYS A 758 1.39 1.73 -65.26
N ASP A 759 0.54 1.27 -64.35
CA ASP A 759 0.84 1.00 -62.92
C ASP A 759 -0.47 0.59 -62.24
N VAL A 760 -0.90 -0.64 -62.48
CA VAL A 760 -2.01 -1.26 -61.74
C VAL A 760 -1.41 -2.31 -60.82
N ASN A 761 -0.85 -1.86 -59.70
CA ASN A 761 -0.73 -2.65 -58.47
C ASN A 761 -0.61 -1.80 -57.19
N ASN A 762 -0.89 -0.50 -57.25
CA ASN A 762 -1.06 0.32 -56.06
C ASN A 762 -2.33 1.17 -56.18
N PHE A 763 -3.01 1.34 -55.06
CA PHE A 763 -4.25 2.10 -54.85
C PHE A 763 -5.57 1.42 -55.24
N ARG A 764 -6.22 0.80 -54.25
CA ARG A 764 -7.66 0.98 -54.06
C ARG A 764 -7.88 2.08 -53.03
N ALA A 765 -8.53 3.14 -53.50
CA ALA A 765 -8.91 4.32 -52.75
C ALA A 765 -10.05 4.04 -51.75
N ALA A 766 -10.05 4.87 -50.70
CA ALA A 766 -11.15 5.25 -49.81
C ALA A 766 -12.32 5.93 -50.59
N PRO A 767 -13.42 6.50 -50.00
CA PRO A 767 -13.74 6.71 -48.57
C PRO A 767 -15.25 6.62 -48.17
N TYR A 768 -15.54 6.70 -46.85
CA TYR A 768 -16.53 7.68 -46.37
C TYR A 768 -16.02 8.32 -45.08
N VAL A 769 -15.75 9.62 -45.17
CA VAL A 769 -15.23 10.49 -44.14
C VAL A 769 -16.40 10.96 -43.28
N ILE A 770 -16.50 10.46 -42.05
CA ILE A 770 -16.99 11.30 -40.94
C ILE A 770 -15.72 11.98 -40.42
N GLY A 771 -15.66 13.31 -40.55
CA GLY A 771 -14.44 14.08 -40.36
C GLY A 771 -13.77 13.79 -39.02
N LYS A 772 -12.53 13.27 -39.06
CA LYS A 772 -11.64 13.13 -37.90
C LYS A 772 -11.54 14.42 -37.08
N GLU A 773 -11.74 15.57 -37.71
CA GLU A 773 -11.75 16.90 -37.09
C GLU A 773 -12.94 17.14 -36.16
N GLU A 774 -14.12 16.59 -36.49
CA GLU A 774 -15.34 16.75 -35.69
C GLU A 774 -15.36 15.80 -34.48
N LEU A 775 -14.83 14.59 -34.66
CA LEU A 775 -14.56 13.66 -33.56
C LEU A 775 -13.47 14.20 -32.63
N ARG A 776 -12.43 14.86 -33.18
CA ARG A 776 -11.39 15.55 -32.40
C ARG A 776 -11.94 16.78 -31.66
N ARG A 777 -12.85 17.56 -32.26
CA ARG A 777 -13.55 18.68 -31.58
C ARG A 777 -14.44 18.20 -30.44
N LYS A 778 -15.24 17.15 -30.63
CA LYS A 778 -16.07 16.57 -29.54
C LYS A 778 -15.22 16.01 -28.40
N LYS A 779 -14.11 15.33 -28.71
CA LYS A 779 -13.16 14.83 -27.70
C LYS A 779 -12.42 15.96 -26.97
N ARG A 780 -12.04 17.06 -27.65
CA ARG A 780 -11.47 18.26 -27.01
C ARG A 780 -12.49 18.99 -26.12
N MET A 781 -13.76 19.04 -26.50
CA MET A 781 -14.80 19.65 -25.64
C MET A 781 -15.06 18.82 -24.39
N ILE A 782 -15.04 17.48 -24.48
CA ILE A 782 -15.16 16.58 -23.32
C ILE A 782 -13.93 16.72 -22.40
N TYR A 783 -12.73 16.85 -22.98
CA TYR A 783 -11.50 17.08 -22.23
C TYR A 783 -11.45 18.46 -21.54
N LEU A 784 -11.89 19.53 -22.22
CA LEU A 784 -11.99 20.88 -21.63
C LEU A 784 -13.11 20.99 -20.59
N ALA A 785 -14.22 20.26 -20.76
CA ALA A 785 -15.28 20.15 -19.76
C ALA A 785 -14.81 19.39 -18.50
N ARG A 786 -13.91 18.40 -18.64
CA ARG A 786 -13.24 17.73 -17.51
C ARG A 786 -12.22 18.63 -16.81
N LYS A 787 -11.48 19.46 -17.56
CA LYS A 787 -10.49 20.40 -16.99
C LYS A 787 -11.11 21.58 -16.24
N ARG A 788 -12.33 22.02 -16.61
CA ARG A 788 -13.11 23.06 -15.89
C ARG A 788 -13.82 22.56 -14.62
N ARG A 789 -13.79 21.26 -14.34
CA ARG A 789 -14.34 20.65 -13.11
C ARG A 789 -13.29 20.40 -12.03
N TYR A 790 -12.01 20.61 -12.35
CA TYR A 790 -10.85 20.31 -11.51
C TYR A 790 -10.01 21.56 -11.18
N LEU A 791 -10.38 22.71 -11.76
CA LEU A 791 -10.08 24.06 -11.26
C LEU A 791 -11.40 24.60 -10.71
#